data_AF-A0A9E1UZT5-F1
#
_entry.id   AF-A0A9E1UZT5-F1
#
_cell.length_a   1.000
_cell.length_b   1.000
_cell.length_c   1.000
_cell.angle_alpha   90.00
_cell.angle_beta   90.00
_cell.angle_gamma   90.00
#
_symmetry.space_group_name_H-M   'P 1'
#
loop_
_entity.id
_entity.type
_entity.pdbx_description
1 polymer ?
#
loop_
_entity_poly.entity_id
_entity_poly.type
_entity_poly.pdbx_seq_one_letter_code
_entity_poly.pdbx_strand_id
1 'polypeptide(L)'
;MAMTAAADGITAIQDGAGMDLKLGGAGGVYFLAEPGELQVQVFKQDRNRGRVLTHLRAILFGPDRQVLQEEWLKDDGVRKGKPGEPQMVLLTAKVPAKGIYGLNITVSEDRYGGEAWWSFRTNCEKFMVETSRGHRDRRHEEPLQFSSPEIEGDVCFQPDPNGFAVEVNGLPAGGGPLLLIDGAGKTVATLPAGKDGKASTKVAKDRQRSIAPWRLHFPKLRGTVQIDGVTRWRKADLSPELSLWTPTPSSWFPFHANRWPLTPYSRTMYGATGDSRELPFLIQNRSLKDREFALALEYPGTKFPVELSKSQVKVKARSSATVTARVTMPKAGDALACRLRVTPQDGTGFTTYSSIMLKRGKAPAETDPLPIPLDLKPYRHENEQFGYLPEYPLDNQMYFDLKNRPFVAAPGALWSVQDGKWRATPLASVANRPKGAGVALRCTKVAFDADNTAYVVATMDRKPALLYSDDGGKTLTAAPIPGGGTFDIEQFSGHNTPSGPPPFIRITRTAKDPKLHWRSLCDLDLFLPRKENGKVVVGDPIRISKLCIGLSNHSGMPSSIVSRGDKVHVAWAEATDPKEKVPGVPTYVVTYDRTTGKLGEPHLVGYGPPANDVHNTPCITIDSKGILHVLIGTHGRAFRYSRSRLANDASGGWSPATEVGRGLSQTYVGLVCDQDDTLHLVFRLWMRDGKRFPAGHFATLSRMSKLAGEPWSKPTPLVLAPFSEYSIFYHRLTIDRKGRPFLSYDYWSTFHFYRRDHQGGRRALMFSPNAAKTWKLAGAGDLAE
;
A
#
# COMPACT_ATOMS: atom_id res chain seq x y z
N MET A 1 -29.92 19.89 44.77
CA MET A 1 -30.60 18.58 44.71
C MET A 1 -31.78 18.70 43.76
N ALA A 2 -31.65 18.12 42.56
CA ALA A 2 -32.74 17.59 41.75
C ALA A 2 -32.07 16.64 40.76
N MET A 3 -32.44 15.36 40.86
CA MET A 3 -31.73 14.23 40.29
C MET A 3 -31.84 14.15 38.76
N THR A 4 -30.71 13.76 38.19
CA THR A 4 -30.50 13.12 36.89
C THR A 4 -31.49 12.01 36.57
N ALA A 5 -32.19 12.11 35.44
CA ALA A 5 -32.71 10.96 34.70
C ALA A 5 -31.67 10.61 33.62
N ALA A 6 -30.89 9.57 33.87
CA ALA A 6 -29.95 8.99 32.90
C ALA A 6 -30.65 7.96 32.01
N ALA A 7 -30.05 7.77 30.84
CA ALA A 7 -30.52 6.94 29.74
C ALA A 7 -30.61 5.45 30.08
N ASP A 8 -31.84 4.91 30.02
CA ASP A 8 -32.10 3.48 29.88
C ASP A 8 -32.74 3.25 28.51
N GLY A 9 -31.91 2.90 27.54
CA GLY A 9 -32.32 2.67 26.15
C GLY A 9 -31.26 1.87 25.39
N ILE A 10 -30.65 0.88 26.04
CA ILE A 10 -29.79 -0.09 25.35
C ILE A 10 -30.62 -1.36 25.19
N THR A 11 -31.05 -1.63 23.96
CA THR A 11 -31.65 -2.93 23.63
C THR A 11 -30.61 -4.02 23.87
N ALA A 12 -30.87 -4.93 24.81
CA ALA A 12 -30.00 -6.06 25.06
C ALA A 12 -29.87 -6.93 23.79
N ILE A 13 -28.65 -7.34 23.45
CA ILE A 13 -28.43 -8.30 22.36
C ILE A 13 -28.96 -9.65 22.85
N GLN A 14 -29.82 -10.30 22.07
CA GLN A 14 -30.32 -11.64 22.41
C GLN A 14 -29.17 -12.65 22.50
N ASP A 15 -29.15 -13.44 23.58
CA ASP A 15 -28.21 -14.54 23.75
C ASP A 15 -28.61 -15.74 22.88
N GLY A 16 -27.68 -16.24 22.06
CA GLY A 16 -27.90 -17.46 21.28
C GLY A 16 -26.93 -17.64 20.09
N ALA A 17 -26.56 -18.89 19.81
CA ALA A 17 -25.65 -19.27 18.72
C ALA A 17 -26.32 -19.31 17.32
N GLY A 18 -27.62 -19.03 17.23
CA GLY A 18 -28.34 -19.00 15.95
C GLY A 18 -27.74 -17.96 15.00
N MET A 19 -27.45 -18.37 13.76
CA MET A 19 -26.88 -17.52 12.72
C MET A 19 -27.90 -17.31 11.60
N ASP A 20 -28.79 -16.34 11.79
CA ASP A 20 -29.94 -16.11 10.90
C ASP A 20 -29.48 -15.55 9.54
N LEU A 21 -28.65 -14.51 9.56
CA LEU A 21 -28.04 -13.92 8.37
C LEU A 21 -26.70 -14.61 8.06
N LYS A 22 -26.58 -15.22 6.88
CA LYS A 22 -25.36 -15.89 6.41
C LYS A 22 -24.74 -15.14 5.25
N LEU A 23 -23.69 -14.37 5.54
CA LEU A 23 -22.92 -13.62 4.55
C LEU A 23 -21.78 -14.48 4.01
N GLY A 24 -21.65 -14.57 2.69
CA GLY A 24 -20.39 -14.96 2.06
C GLY A 24 -19.46 -13.77 1.88
N GLY A 25 -18.23 -14.01 1.43
CA GLY A 25 -17.20 -12.99 1.36
C GLY A 25 -16.50 -12.76 2.71
N ALA A 26 -15.62 -11.77 2.71
CA ALA A 26 -14.98 -11.23 3.91
C ALA A 26 -15.21 -9.71 3.89
N GLY A 27 -14.58 -8.95 4.80
CA GLY A 27 -14.69 -7.49 4.80
C GLY A 27 -14.79 -6.96 6.22
N GLY A 28 -15.88 -6.29 6.54
CA GLY A 28 -16.08 -5.71 7.86
C GLY A 28 -17.36 -4.92 8.03
N VAL A 29 -17.44 -4.19 9.13
CA VAL A 29 -18.58 -3.36 9.50
C VAL A 29 -18.07 -2.04 10.06
N TYR A 30 -18.72 -0.94 9.71
CA TYR A 30 -18.52 0.37 10.33
C TYR A 30 -19.69 0.69 11.23
N PHE A 31 -19.41 1.22 12.43
CA PHE A 31 -20.40 1.60 13.42
C PHE A 31 -20.24 3.09 13.74
N LEU A 32 -21.34 3.85 13.69
CA LEU A 32 -21.39 5.19 14.27
C LEU A 32 -21.91 5.05 15.71
N ALA A 33 -21.01 4.66 16.61
CA ALA A 33 -21.36 4.35 18.00
C ALA A 33 -21.51 5.64 18.83
N GLU A 34 -22.48 5.64 19.74
CA GLU A 34 -22.70 6.68 20.75
C GLU A 34 -21.97 6.35 22.06
N PRO A 35 -21.69 7.34 22.94
CA PRO A 35 -21.07 7.09 24.23
C PRO A 35 -21.79 6.00 25.04
N GLY A 36 -21.04 5.06 25.60
CA GLY A 36 -21.59 3.88 26.28
C GLY A 36 -20.74 2.64 26.05
N GLU A 37 -21.38 1.48 25.98
CA GLU A 37 -20.73 0.22 25.61
C GLU A 37 -21.16 -0.19 24.20
N LEU A 38 -20.19 -0.52 23.36
CA LEU A 38 -20.41 -1.17 22.07
C LEU A 38 -20.21 -2.67 22.24
N GLN A 39 -21.24 -3.44 21.92
CA GLN A 39 -21.21 -4.89 21.90
C GLN A 39 -21.39 -5.39 20.46
N VAL A 40 -20.56 -6.33 20.05
CA VAL A 40 -20.62 -6.96 18.72
C VAL A 40 -20.42 -8.46 18.86
N GLN A 41 -21.49 -9.24 18.70
CA GLN A 41 -21.39 -10.68 18.52
C GLN A 41 -21.00 -10.96 17.06
N VAL A 42 -19.95 -11.74 16.85
CA VAL A 42 -19.50 -12.17 15.52
C VAL A 42 -19.71 -13.67 15.39
N PHE A 43 -20.31 -14.08 14.28
CA PHE A 43 -20.63 -15.46 14.00
C PHE A 43 -19.82 -15.98 12.82
N LYS A 44 -19.50 -17.27 12.86
CA LYS A 44 -18.85 -18.00 11.78
C LYS A 44 -19.50 -19.38 11.62
N GLN A 45 -19.70 -19.82 10.39
CA GLN A 45 -20.09 -21.20 10.08
C GLN A 45 -19.29 -21.71 8.88
N ASP A 46 -18.53 -22.79 9.05
CA ASP A 46 -17.80 -23.45 7.97
C ASP A 46 -18.77 -24.08 6.96
N ARG A 47 -18.49 -23.90 5.66
CA ARG A 47 -19.32 -24.52 4.60
C ARG A 47 -18.92 -25.96 4.31
N ASN A 48 -17.71 -26.37 4.71
CA ASN A 48 -17.14 -27.71 4.51
C ASN A 48 -17.21 -28.18 3.05
N ARG A 49 -16.80 -27.31 2.12
CA ARG A 49 -16.79 -27.58 0.67
C ARG A 49 -15.40 -27.85 0.09
N GLY A 50 -14.35 -27.41 0.77
CA GLY A 50 -12.97 -27.45 0.30
C GLY A 50 -11.96 -27.80 1.39
N ARG A 51 -10.69 -27.96 0.99
CA ARG A 51 -9.62 -28.43 1.90
C ARG A 51 -8.89 -27.33 2.67
N VAL A 52 -9.36 -26.08 2.62
CA VAL A 52 -8.68 -24.95 3.27
C VAL A 52 -9.06 -24.84 4.75
N LEU A 53 -8.20 -24.23 5.56
CA LEU A 53 -8.47 -23.96 6.99
C LEU A 53 -9.02 -22.56 7.19
N THR A 54 -10.29 -22.42 7.55
CA THR A 54 -10.99 -21.12 7.55
C THR A 54 -11.04 -20.45 8.92
N HIS A 55 -9.89 -20.25 9.59
CA HIS A 55 -9.88 -19.49 10.84
C HIS A 55 -10.31 -18.03 10.60
N LEU A 56 -11.43 -17.61 11.20
CA LEU A 56 -11.91 -16.23 11.13
C LEU A 56 -11.28 -15.41 12.25
N ARG A 57 -10.71 -14.26 11.90
CA ARG A 57 -10.18 -13.25 12.81
C ARG A 57 -11.08 -12.02 12.80
N ALA A 58 -11.56 -11.63 13.96
CA ALA A 58 -12.39 -10.44 14.18
C ALA A 58 -11.58 -9.38 14.92
N ILE A 59 -11.42 -8.18 14.34
CA ILE A 59 -10.64 -7.09 14.92
C ILE A 59 -11.54 -5.87 15.08
N LEU A 60 -11.91 -5.55 16.32
CA LEU A 60 -12.67 -4.35 16.68
C LEU A 60 -11.71 -3.19 16.97
N PHE A 61 -11.95 -2.04 16.35
CA PHE A 61 -11.10 -0.86 16.49
C PHE A 61 -11.89 0.45 16.62
N GLY A 62 -11.27 1.45 17.25
CA GLY A 62 -11.86 2.77 17.52
C GLY A 62 -11.74 3.79 16.38
N PRO A 63 -12.27 5.01 16.58
CA PRO A 63 -12.14 6.14 15.65
C PRO A 63 -10.70 6.51 15.29
N ASP A 64 -9.78 6.35 16.22
CA ASP A 64 -8.34 6.57 16.06
C ASP A 64 -7.59 5.33 15.56
N ARG A 65 -8.33 4.26 15.25
CA ARG A 65 -7.86 2.96 14.80
C ARG A 65 -7.01 2.19 15.81
N GLN A 66 -7.08 2.56 17.09
CA GLN A 66 -6.63 1.67 18.14
C GLN A 66 -7.46 0.37 18.09
N VAL A 67 -6.78 -0.78 18.04
CA VAL A 67 -7.42 -2.09 18.22
C VAL A 67 -7.87 -2.20 19.68
N LEU A 68 -9.17 -2.42 19.87
CA LEU A 68 -9.84 -2.46 21.18
C LEU A 68 -9.98 -3.90 21.67
N GLN A 69 -10.34 -4.82 20.76
CA GLN A 69 -10.38 -6.25 21.01
C GLN A 69 -10.13 -7.01 19.70
N GLU A 70 -9.52 -8.19 19.82
CA GLU A 70 -9.27 -9.09 18.70
C GLU A 70 -9.56 -10.53 19.13
N GLU A 71 -10.30 -11.27 18.31
CA GLU A 71 -10.70 -12.65 18.61
C GLU A 71 -10.60 -13.56 17.39
N TRP A 72 -10.56 -14.87 17.64
CA TRP A 72 -10.50 -15.91 16.61
C TRP A 72 -11.61 -16.95 16.78
N LEU A 73 -12.32 -17.23 15.68
CA LEU A 73 -13.20 -18.39 15.55
C LEU A 73 -12.49 -19.45 14.71
N LYS A 74 -12.35 -20.66 15.26
CA LYS A 74 -11.50 -21.71 14.69
C LYS A 74 -12.17 -22.38 13.48
N ASP A 75 -11.35 -23.00 12.63
CA ASP A 75 -11.83 -24.02 11.70
C ASP A 75 -12.45 -25.19 12.48
N ASP A 76 -13.52 -25.80 11.97
CA ASP A 76 -14.21 -26.91 12.64
C ASP A 76 -13.50 -28.27 12.44
N GLY A 77 -12.43 -28.31 11.64
CA GLY A 77 -11.65 -29.51 11.33
C GLY A 77 -12.26 -30.40 10.24
N VAL A 78 -13.43 -30.06 9.70
CA VAL A 78 -14.17 -30.88 8.73
C VAL A 78 -13.87 -30.42 7.30
N ARG A 79 -13.12 -31.24 6.56
CA ARG A 79 -12.66 -30.86 5.20
C ARG A 79 -13.73 -30.91 4.12
N LYS A 80 -14.70 -31.81 4.23
CA LYS A 80 -15.78 -31.93 3.25
C LYS A 80 -16.98 -32.59 3.89
N GLY A 81 -18.14 -31.96 3.83
CA GLY A 81 -19.33 -32.51 4.45
C GLY A 81 -20.48 -31.53 4.50
N LYS A 82 -21.35 -31.75 5.49
CA LYS A 82 -22.39 -30.78 5.85
C LYS A 82 -21.72 -29.53 6.43
N PRO A 83 -22.34 -28.33 6.30
CA PRO A 83 -21.87 -27.17 7.02
C PRO A 83 -21.68 -27.45 8.52
N GLY A 84 -20.64 -26.88 9.11
CA GLY A 84 -20.33 -27.03 10.52
C GLY A 84 -21.38 -26.37 11.42
N GLU A 85 -21.24 -26.54 12.74
CA GLU A 85 -22.08 -25.79 13.68
C GLU A 85 -21.68 -24.31 13.71
N PRO A 86 -22.64 -23.38 13.80
CA PRO A 86 -22.33 -21.97 14.01
C PRO A 86 -21.52 -21.73 15.29
N GLN A 87 -20.44 -20.98 15.17
CA GLN A 87 -19.62 -20.50 16.28
C GLN A 87 -19.88 -19.01 16.49
N MET A 88 -19.71 -18.52 17.73
CA MET A 88 -19.92 -17.13 18.10
C MET A 88 -18.82 -16.64 19.05
N VAL A 89 -18.41 -15.39 18.89
CA VAL A 89 -17.59 -14.66 19.88
C VAL A 89 -18.16 -13.26 20.11
N LEU A 90 -18.12 -12.78 21.34
CA LEU A 90 -18.52 -11.42 21.71
C LEU A 90 -17.29 -10.52 21.81
N LEU A 91 -17.31 -9.41 21.07
CA LEU A 91 -16.36 -8.31 21.25
C LEU A 91 -17.07 -7.13 21.93
N THR A 92 -16.43 -6.54 22.93
CA THR A 92 -16.92 -5.36 23.64
C THR A 92 -15.92 -4.21 23.62
N ALA A 93 -16.43 -2.99 23.63
CA ALA A 93 -15.61 -1.79 23.73
C ALA A 93 -16.33 -0.67 24.48
N LYS A 94 -15.61 0.02 25.36
CA LYS A 94 -16.06 1.30 25.90
C LYS A 94 -16.00 2.36 24.82
N VAL A 95 -17.09 3.09 24.64
CA VAL A 95 -17.21 4.21 23.71
C VAL A 95 -17.15 5.51 24.52
N PRO A 96 -15.99 6.16 24.64
CA PRO A 96 -15.86 7.40 25.42
C PRO A 96 -16.35 8.64 24.66
N ALA A 97 -16.66 8.52 23.37
CA ALA A 97 -17.17 9.58 22.52
C ALA A 97 -17.77 9.00 21.25
N LYS A 98 -18.79 9.69 20.73
CA LYS A 98 -19.34 9.40 19.41
C LYS A 98 -18.25 9.38 18.33
N GLY A 99 -18.26 8.36 17.47
CA GLY A 99 -17.29 8.24 16.38
C GLY A 99 -17.46 7.00 15.51
N ILE A 100 -16.59 6.85 14.51
CA ILE A 100 -16.58 5.70 13.61
C ILE A 100 -15.69 4.58 14.16
N TYR A 101 -16.34 3.59 14.75
CA TYR A 101 -15.73 2.31 15.10
C TYR A 101 -15.79 1.37 13.89
N GLY A 102 -14.96 0.34 13.89
CA GLY A 102 -15.04 -0.67 12.84
C GLY A 102 -14.64 -2.06 13.31
N LEU A 103 -15.19 -3.04 12.62
CA LEU A 103 -14.88 -4.46 12.75
C LEU A 103 -14.27 -4.92 11.43
N ASN A 104 -13.04 -5.44 11.46
CA ASN A 104 -12.40 -6.06 10.31
C ASN A 104 -12.45 -7.59 10.44
N ILE A 105 -12.89 -8.26 9.38
CA ILE A 105 -13.04 -9.70 9.29
C ILE A 105 -12.08 -10.23 8.23
N THR A 106 -11.12 -11.05 8.67
CA THR A 106 -10.21 -11.79 7.79
C THR A 106 -10.36 -13.28 8.03
N VAL A 107 -10.22 -14.09 6.98
CA VAL A 107 -10.30 -15.54 7.08
C VAL A 107 -9.03 -16.15 6.49
N SER A 108 -8.35 -17.00 7.25
CA SER A 108 -7.15 -17.71 6.80
C SER A 108 -7.45 -18.59 5.59
N GLU A 109 -6.54 -18.62 4.62
CA GLU A 109 -6.63 -19.38 3.34
C GLU A 109 -7.86 -19.06 2.46
N ASP A 110 -8.78 -18.23 2.95
CA ASP A 110 -10.01 -17.84 2.29
C ASP A 110 -10.14 -16.32 2.23
N ARG A 111 -9.13 -15.66 1.65
CA ARG A 111 -9.14 -14.21 1.42
C ARG A 111 -10.34 -13.73 0.60
N TYR A 112 -11.15 -14.62 0.01
CA TYR A 112 -12.34 -14.29 -0.76
C TYR A 112 -13.66 -14.63 -0.04
N GLY A 113 -13.62 -15.27 1.13
CA GLY A 113 -14.80 -15.69 1.89
C GLY A 113 -15.72 -16.65 1.15
N GLY A 114 -15.15 -17.58 0.38
CA GLY A 114 -15.89 -18.60 -0.35
C GLY A 114 -16.27 -19.83 0.48
N GLU A 115 -15.56 -20.07 1.58
CA GLU A 115 -15.51 -21.35 2.31
C GLU A 115 -16.13 -21.28 3.71
N ALA A 116 -16.34 -20.07 4.24
CA ALA A 116 -17.11 -19.83 5.46
C ALA A 116 -18.24 -18.82 5.22
N TRP A 117 -19.31 -18.93 6.02
CA TRP A 117 -20.23 -17.81 6.24
C TRP A 117 -19.81 -17.04 7.49
N TRP A 118 -20.07 -15.73 7.49
CA TRP A 118 -19.97 -14.90 8.70
C TRP A 118 -21.22 -14.03 8.89
N SER A 119 -21.38 -13.52 10.10
CA SER A 119 -22.46 -12.61 10.48
C SER A 119 -22.07 -11.79 11.70
N PHE A 120 -22.92 -10.84 12.08
CA PHE A 120 -22.78 -10.13 13.33
C PHE A 120 -24.13 -9.66 13.89
N ARG A 121 -24.18 -9.44 15.20
CA ARG A 121 -25.23 -8.69 15.89
C ARG A 121 -24.57 -7.59 16.72
N THR A 122 -25.22 -6.45 16.85
CA THR A 122 -24.69 -5.32 17.63
C THR A 122 -25.80 -4.53 18.30
N ASN A 123 -25.47 -3.88 19.40
CA ASN A 123 -26.34 -2.88 20.04
C ASN A 123 -26.20 -1.48 19.40
N CYS A 124 -25.30 -1.30 18.44
CA CYS A 124 -25.18 -0.02 17.73
C CYS A 124 -26.26 0.10 16.66
N GLU A 125 -27.13 1.10 16.80
CA GLU A 125 -28.21 1.33 15.85
C GLU A 125 -27.70 1.65 14.44
N LYS A 126 -26.62 2.43 14.33
CA LYS A 126 -26.10 2.96 13.06
C LYS A 126 -24.87 2.20 12.60
N PHE A 127 -25.04 1.37 11.56
CA PHE A 127 -23.95 0.59 11.00
C PHE A 127 -24.07 0.36 9.49
N MET A 128 -22.93 0.13 8.86
CA MET A 128 -22.80 -0.22 7.45
C MET A 128 -21.86 -1.41 7.29
N VAL A 129 -22.34 -2.44 6.61
CA VAL A 129 -21.56 -3.61 6.22
C VAL A 129 -20.75 -3.27 4.97
N GLU A 130 -19.50 -3.69 4.94
CA GLU A 130 -18.59 -3.56 3.81
C GLU A 130 -18.08 -4.97 3.47
N THR A 131 -18.44 -5.51 2.31
CA THR A 131 -18.17 -6.93 1.97
C THR A 131 -17.06 -7.12 0.94
N SER A 132 -16.14 -6.16 0.84
CA SER A 132 -15.04 -6.27 -0.12
C SER A 132 -14.03 -7.31 0.32
N ARG A 133 -13.68 -8.18 -0.64
CA ARG A 133 -12.81 -9.34 -0.45
C ARG A 133 -11.34 -9.01 -0.67
N GLY A 134 -10.51 -10.05 -0.72
CA GLY A 134 -9.11 -9.96 -1.09
C GLY A 134 -8.87 -9.52 -2.55
N HIS A 135 -7.64 -9.08 -2.81
CA HIS A 135 -7.15 -8.71 -4.13
C HIS A 135 -7.27 -9.85 -5.17
N ARG A 136 -7.59 -9.46 -6.41
CA ARG A 136 -7.63 -10.32 -7.60
C ARG A 136 -7.00 -9.57 -8.77
N ASP A 137 -6.26 -10.27 -9.63
CA ASP A 137 -5.69 -9.71 -10.87
C ASP A 137 -6.75 -9.61 -11.99
N ARG A 138 -7.90 -9.01 -11.68
CA ARG A 138 -9.02 -8.76 -12.61
C ARG A 138 -9.78 -7.50 -12.19
N ARG A 139 -10.76 -7.08 -13.01
CA ARG A 139 -11.66 -5.97 -12.66
C ARG A 139 -12.23 -6.19 -11.25
N HIS A 140 -12.14 -5.16 -10.43
CA HIS A 140 -12.62 -5.21 -9.05
C HIS A 140 -14.16 -5.22 -9.02
N GLU A 141 -14.71 -6.28 -8.43
CA GLU A 141 -16.13 -6.50 -8.22
C GLU A 141 -16.32 -7.25 -6.91
N GLU A 142 -17.32 -6.84 -6.13
CA GLU A 142 -17.60 -7.35 -4.79
C GLU A 142 -19.08 -7.70 -4.61
N PRO A 143 -19.58 -8.74 -5.31
CA PRO A 143 -20.97 -9.15 -5.18
C PRO A 143 -21.33 -9.48 -3.72
N LEU A 144 -22.52 -9.10 -3.30
CA LEU A 144 -23.06 -9.54 -2.01
C LEU A 144 -23.49 -11.00 -2.14
N GLN A 145 -23.22 -11.84 -1.13
CA GLN A 145 -23.58 -13.25 -1.15
C GLN A 145 -24.38 -13.60 0.10
N PHE A 146 -25.60 -14.08 -0.11
CA PHE A 146 -26.53 -14.45 0.96
C PHE A 146 -26.93 -15.92 0.88
N SER A 147 -27.07 -16.56 2.04
CA SER A 147 -27.44 -17.98 2.15
C SER A 147 -28.43 -18.25 3.29
N SER A 148 -29.43 -17.39 3.43
CA SER A 148 -30.47 -17.44 4.48
C SER A 148 -31.87 -17.52 3.86
N PRO A 149 -32.22 -18.60 3.13
CA PRO A 149 -33.51 -18.69 2.43
C PRO A 149 -34.72 -18.80 3.36
N GLU A 150 -34.50 -19.07 4.65
CA GLU A 150 -35.54 -19.22 5.67
C GLU A 150 -36.05 -17.89 6.23
N ILE A 151 -35.40 -16.77 5.89
CA ILE A 151 -35.79 -15.43 6.34
C ILE A 151 -36.06 -14.52 5.15
N GLU A 152 -36.96 -13.56 5.36
CA GLU A 152 -37.06 -12.35 4.55
C GLU A 152 -35.92 -11.39 4.92
N GLY A 153 -35.51 -10.52 4.00
CA GLY A 153 -34.48 -9.54 4.31
C GLY A 153 -34.28 -8.48 3.25
N ASP A 154 -33.59 -7.42 3.63
CA ASP A 154 -33.38 -6.25 2.81
C ASP A 154 -31.89 -6.00 2.54
N VAL A 155 -31.58 -5.45 1.38
CA VAL A 155 -30.28 -4.85 1.08
C VAL A 155 -30.51 -3.35 0.87
N CYS A 156 -30.13 -2.55 1.85
CA CYS A 156 -30.22 -1.09 1.78
C CYS A 156 -28.90 -0.51 1.26
N PHE A 157 -28.94 0.31 0.21
CA PHE A 157 -27.75 0.83 -0.48
C PHE A 157 -27.96 2.23 -1.03
N GLN A 158 -26.87 2.96 -1.32
CA GLN A 158 -26.94 4.28 -1.94
C GLN A 158 -27.08 4.13 -3.46
N PRO A 159 -28.15 4.60 -4.09
CA PRO A 159 -28.29 4.48 -5.54
C PRO A 159 -27.37 5.46 -6.28
N ASP A 160 -26.84 5.06 -7.45
CA ASP A 160 -26.04 5.96 -8.30
C ASP A 160 -26.98 6.88 -9.11
N PRO A 161 -26.88 8.22 -9.02
CA PRO A 161 -27.70 9.14 -9.80
C PRO A 161 -27.46 9.03 -11.32
N ASN A 162 -26.34 8.47 -11.77
CA ASN A 162 -26.05 8.25 -13.18
C ASN A 162 -26.79 7.04 -13.79
N GLY A 163 -27.63 6.36 -13.01
CA GLY A 163 -28.28 5.13 -13.42
C GLY A 163 -27.43 3.91 -13.10
N PHE A 164 -28.11 2.80 -12.83
CA PHE A 164 -27.50 1.56 -12.35
C PHE A 164 -28.34 0.34 -12.76
N ALA A 165 -27.67 -0.80 -12.94
CA ALA A 165 -28.33 -2.10 -13.04
C ALA A 165 -28.27 -2.84 -11.70
N VAL A 166 -29.29 -3.66 -11.46
CA VAL A 166 -29.31 -4.67 -10.39
C VAL A 166 -29.43 -6.04 -11.07
N GLU A 167 -28.57 -6.97 -10.67
CA GLU A 167 -28.56 -8.36 -11.12
C GLU A 167 -28.46 -9.28 -9.92
N VAL A 168 -29.35 -10.26 -9.84
CA VAL A 168 -29.36 -11.25 -8.78
C VAL A 168 -29.36 -12.64 -9.40
N ASN A 169 -28.46 -13.51 -8.91
CA ASN A 169 -28.32 -14.88 -9.37
C ASN A 169 -28.51 -15.86 -8.20
N GLY A 170 -28.96 -17.08 -8.50
CA GLY A 170 -29.07 -18.16 -7.52
C GLY A 170 -30.25 -18.00 -6.56
N LEU A 171 -31.34 -17.38 -7.03
CA LEU A 171 -32.60 -17.30 -6.30
C LEU A 171 -33.25 -18.69 -6.15
N PRO A 172 -33.89 -18.99 -5.02
CA PRO A 172 -34.59 -20.24 -4.82
C PRO A 172 -35.86 -20.34 -5.68
N ALA A 173 -36.18 -21.54 -6.16
CA ALA A 173 -37.46 -21.80 -6.83
C ALA A 173 -38.62 -21.49 -5.88
N GLY A 174 -39.65 -20.81 -6.39
CA GLY A 174 -40.82 -20.42 -5.60
C GLY A 174 -40.56 -19.38 -4.51
N GLY A 175 -39.45 -18.63 -4.58
CA GLY A 175 -39.08 -17.62 -3.59
C GLY A 175 -39.79 -16.26 -3.68
N GLY A 176 -40.76 -16.10 -4.58
CA GLY A 176 -41.42 -14.81 -4.84
C GLY A 176 -40.55 -13.80 -5.61
N PRO A 177 -41.13 -12.67 -6.07
CA PRO A 177 -40.38 -11.62 -6.74
C PRO A 177 -39.59 -10.77 -5.73
N LEU A 178 -38.42 -10.27 -6.15
CA LEU A 178 -37.71 -9.23 -5.40
C LEU A 178 -38.40 -7.88 -5.62
N LEU A 179 -38.36 -7.00 -4.61
CA LEU A 179 -38.88 -5.64 -4.74
C LEU A 179 -37.74 -4.63 -4.63
N LEU A 180 -37.63 -3.73 -5.59
CA LEU A 180 -36.75 -2.58 -5.51
C LEU A 180 -37.58 -1.36 -5.07
N ILE A 181 -37.26 -0.82 -3.90
CA ILE A 181 -38.03 0.23 -3.22
C ILE A 181 -37.12 1.45 -3.04
N ASP A 182 -37.61 2.64 -3.39
CA ASP A 182 -36.85 3.88 -3.23
C ASP A 182 -36.82 4.39 -1.78
N GLY A 183 -36.05 5.46 -1.55
CA GLY A 183 -35.92 6.09 -0.24
C GLY A 183 -37.21 6.75 0.29
N ALA A 184 -38.26 6.86 -0.51
CA ALA A 184 -39.59 7.33 -0.09
C ALA A 184 -40.54 6.16 0.20
N GLY A 185 -40.09 4.92 0.08
CA GLY A 185 -40.88 3.71 0.31
C GLY A 185 -41.70 3.26 -0.90
N LYS A 186 -41.54 3.88 -2.07
CA LYS A 186 -42.27 3.50 -3.29
C LYS A 186 -41.55 2.34 -3.98
N THR A 187 -42.31 1.32 -4.37
CA THR A 187 -41.78 0.24 -5.23
C THR A 187 -41.51 0.79 -6.64
N VAL A 188 -40.24 0.78 -7.04
CA VAL A 188 -39.75 1.24 -8.34
C VAL A 188 -39.70 0.11 -9.36
N ALA A 189 -39.43 -1.11 -8.91
CA ALA A 189 -39.45 -2.30 -9.77
C ALA A 189 -39.79 -3.57 -8.97
N THR A 190 -40.45 -4.51 -9.65
CA THR A 190 -40.69 -5.88 -9.18
C THR A 190 -39.91 -6.82 -10.09
N LEU A 191 -39.02 -7.63 -9.52
CA LEU A 191 -38.11 -8.49 -10.27
C LEU A 191 -38.48 -9.96 -10.03
N PRO A 192 -39.27 -10.59 -10.92
CA PRO A 192 -39.59 -12.00 -10.79
C PRO A 192 -38.32 -12.86 -11.02
N ALA A 193 -38.20 -13.95 -10.27
CA ALA A 193 -37.16 -14.93 -10.50
C ALA A 193 -37.44 -15.69 -11.82
N GLY A 194 -36.50 -15.62 -12.76
CA GLY A 194 -36.52 -16.43 -13.97
C GLY A 194 -36.38 -17.92 -13.66
N LYS A 195 -36.70 -18.78 -14.64
CA LYS A 195 -36.54 -20.25 -14.51
C LYS A 195 -35.10 -20.68 -14.23
N ASP A 196 -34.12 -19.83 -14.57
CA ASP A 196 -32.69 -20.04 -14.32
C ASP A 196 -32.22 -19.48 -12.95
N GLY A 197 -33.16 -19.04 -12.10
CA GLY A 197 -32.87 -18.47 -10.78
C GLY A 197 -32.25 -17.08 -10.83
N LYS A 198 -32.44 -16.35 -11.93
CA LYS A 198 -31.92 -14.98 -12.11
C LYS A 198 -33.02 -13.93 -12.12
N ALA A 199 -32.70 -12.74 -11.65
CA ALA A 199 -33.57 -11.58 -11.74
C ALA A 199 -32.71 -10.35 -12.04
N SER A 200 -33.22 -9.41 -12.85
CA SER A 200 -32.48 -8.18 -13.14
C SER A 200 -33.42 -7.01 -13.44
N THR A 201 -32.94 -5.80 -13.20
CA THR A 201 -33.59 -4.57 -13.63
C THR A 201 -32.55 -3.49 -13.93
N LYS A 202 -32.96 -2.46 -14.69
CA LYS A 202 -32.16 -1.27 -14.97
C LYS A 202 -32.94 -0.04 -14.55
N VAL A 203 -32.28 0.81 -13.77
CA VAL A 203 -32.82 2.10 -13.34
C VAL A 203 -32.14 3.19 -14.14
N ALA A 204 -32.94 4.02 -14.81
CA ALA A 204 -32.45 5.12 -15.63
C ALA A 204 -31.67 6.15 -14.80
N LYS A 205 -30.91 7.00 -15.47
CA LYS A 205 -30.25 8.15 -14.87
C LYS A 205 -31.27 9.14 -14.33
N ASP A 206 -31.04 9.65 -13.13
CA ASP A 206 -31.80 10.76 -12.54
C ASP A 206 -30.85 11.61 -11.69
N ARG A 207 -30.61 12.85 -12.14
CA ARG A 207 -29.71 13.79 -11.45
C ARG A 207 -30.32 14.38 -10.18
N GLN A 208 -31.64 14.30 -10.01
CA GLN A 208 -32.33 14.76 -8.81
C GLN A 208 -32.46 13.64 -7.76
N ARG A 209 -31.97 12.43 -8.07
CA ARG A 209 -32.05 11.27 -7.18
C ARG A 209 -31.46 11.59 -5.81
N SER A 210 -32.29 11.41 -4.78
CA SER A 210 -31.88 11.49 -3.38
C SER A 210 -30.81 10.45 -3.08
N ILE A 211 -29.89 10.80 -2.18
CA ILE A 211 -28.88 9.89 -1.63
C ILE A 211 -29.41 9.03 -0.46
N ALA A 212 -30.69 9.16 -0.13
CA ALA A 212 -31.37 8.26 0.82
C ALA A 212 -31.24 6.80 0.34
N PRO A 213 -31.06 5.85 1.26
CA PRO A 213 -30.87 4.46 0.87
C PRO A 213 -32.10 3.91 0.15
N TRP A 214 -31.87 3.23 -0.97
CA TRP A 214 -32.85 2.37 -1.61
C TRP A 214 -32.75 0.97 -1.04
N ARG A 215 -33.80 0.19 -1.20
CA ARG A 215 -33.95 -1.14 -0.60
C ARG A 215 -34.26 -2.18 -1.66
N LEU A 216 -33.43 -3.21 -1.75
CA LEU A 216 -33.75 -4.43 -2.49
C LEU A 216 -34.25 -5.48 -1.49
N HIS A 217 -35.55 -5.75 -1.53
CA HIS A 217 -36.23 -6.68 -0.63
C HIS A 217 -36.25 -8.10 -1.21
N PHE A 218 -35.94 -9.07 -0.35
CA PHE A 218 -35.95 -10.50 -0.61
C PHE A 218 -37.02 -11.18 0.25
N PRO A 219 -38.01 -11.85 -0.35
CA PRO A 219 -38.90 -12.74 0.41
C PRO A 219 -38.18 -14.01 0.91
N LYS A 220 -37.07 -14.39 0.27
CA LYS A 220 -36.14 -15.41 0.75
C LYS A 220 -34.71 -14.93 0.52
N LEU A 221 -33.98 -14.62 1.59
CA LEU A 221 -32.67 -13.97 1.53
C LEU A 221 -31.55 -14.92 1.08
N ARG A 222 -31.54 -15.24 -0.22
CA ARG A 222 -30.55 -16.08 -0.86
C ARG A 222 -30.20 -15.55 -2.24
N GLY A 223 -28.91 -15.56 -2.57
CA GLY A 223 -28.44 -15.22 -3.92
C GLY A 223 -27.12 -14.47 -3.92
N THR A 224 -26.64 -14.21 -5.12
CA THR A 224 -25.49 -13.35 -5.40
C THR A 224 -25.98 -12.07 -6.05
N VAL A 225 -25.79 -10.93 -5.38
CA VAL A 225 -26.31 -9.61 -5.78
C VAL A 225 -25.20 -8.76 -6.37
N GLN A 226 -25.46 -8.18 -7.53
CA GLN A 226 -24.64 -7.18 -8.18
C GLN A 226 -25.45 -5.90 -8.40
N ILE A 227 -24.90 -4.76 -8.01
CA ILE A 227 -25.48 -3.43 -8.15
C ILE A 227 -24.40 -2.50 -8.66
N ASP A 228 -24.64 -1.84 -9.79
CA ASP A 228 -23.69 -0.85 -10.32
C ASP A 228 -23.55 0.34 -9.37
N GLY A 229 -22.32 0.79 -9.14
CA GLY A 229 -21.99 1.84 -8.17
C GLY A 229 -21.84 1.33 -6.73
N VAL A 230 -22.26 0.10 -6.41
CA VAL A 230 -22.19 -0.49 -5.07
C VAL A 230 -21.30 -1.74 -5.03
N THR A 231 -21.44 -2.69 -5.95
CA THR A 231 -20.62 -3.92 -5.99
C THR A 231 -19.83 -4.06 -7.29
N ARG A 232 -20.19 -3.27 -8.31
CA ARG A 232 -19.47 -3.13 -9.58
C ARG A 232 -19.30 -1.66 -9.88
N TRP A 233 -18.08 -1.21 -10.10
CA TRP A 233 -17.82 0.22 -10.26
C TRP A 233 -17.29 0.59 -11.65
N ARG A 234 -17.70 1.77 -12.09
CA ARG A 234 -17.10 2.57 -13.16
C ARG A 234 -16.19 3.61 -12.50
N LYS A 235 -15.21 4.11 -13.26
CA LYS A 235 -14.27 5.13 -12.76
C LYS A 235 -14.95 6.42 -12.29
N ALA A 236 -16.12 6.74 -12.85
CA ALA A 236 -16.87 7.97 -12.58
C ALA A 236 -17.95 7.82 -11.49
N ASP A 237 -18.10 6.63 -10.88
CA ASP A 237 -19.11 6.42 -9.85
C ASP A 237 -18.82 7.26 -8.60
N LEU A 238 -19.84 7.50 -7.77
CA LEU A 238 -19.74 8.39 -6.62
C LEU A 238 -18.74 7.90 -5.56
N SER A 239 -18.64 6.59 -5.40
CA SER A 239 -17.89 5.93 -4.34
C SER A 239 -17.26 4.63 -4.85
N PRO A 240 -16.29 4.71 -5.77
CA PRO A 240 -15.69 3.54 -6.35
C PRO A 240 -14.95 2.69 -5.29
N GLU A 241 -15.08 1.37 -5.43
CA GLU A 241 -14.44 0.37 -4.56
C GLU A 241 -14.90 0.43 -3.10
N LEU A 242 -16.20 0.66 -2.88
CA LEU A 242 -16.86 0.65 -1.59
C LEU A 242 -18.16 -0.15 -1.65
N SER A 243 -18.15 -1.37 -1.10
CA SER A 243 -19.30 -2.27 -1.13
C SER A 243 -20.16 -2.11 0.12
N LEU A 244 -20.70 -0.89 0.29
CA LEU A 244 -21.40 -0.46 1.51
C LEU A 244 -22.91 -0.70 1.42
N TRP A 245 -23.46 -1.41 2.40
CA TRP A 245 -24.90 -1.69 2.52
C TRP A 245 -25.30 -1.94 3.98
N THR A 246 -26.59 -2.08 4.26
CA THR A 246 -27.10 -2.48 5.59
C THR A 246 -28.40 -3.27 5.45
N PRO A 247 -28.72 -4.22 6.35
CA PRO A 247 -29.96 -4.99 6.29
C PRO A 247 -31.21 -4.20 6.68
N THR A 248 -31.08 -2.99 7.23
CA THR A 248 -32.22 -2.18 7.68
C THR A 248 -32.02 -0.70 7.34
N PRO A 249 -33.03 0.01 6.81
CA PRO A 249 -32.92 1.45 6.53
C PRO A 249 -32.59 2.29 7.77
N SER A 250 -33.06 1.90 8.96
CA SER A 250 -32.84 2.67 10.18
C SER A 250 -31.37 2.68 10.61
N SER A 251 -30.58 1.68 10.20
CA SER A 251 -29.16 1.63 10.49
C SER A 251 -28.28 2.47 9.57
N TRP A 252 -28.85 3.01 8.49
CA TRP A 252 -28.13 3.84 7.55
C TRP A 252 -27.61 5.14 8.19
N PHE A 253 -26.39 5.53 7.85
CA PHE A 253 -25.80 6.81 8.21
C PHE A 253 -24.92 7.34 7.05
N PRO A 254 -24.61 8.65 6.97
CA PRO A 254 -24.00 9.26 5.78
C PRO A 254 -22.48 9.00 5.67
N PHE A 255 -22.05 7.75 5.74
CA PHE A 255 -20.63 7.37 5.73
C PHE A 255 -19.92 7.71 4.42
N HIS A 256 -20.56 7.53 3.27
CA HIS A 256 -19.97 7.80 1.95
C HIS A 256 -19.39 9.22 1.84
N ALA A 257 -20.17 10.22 2.26
CA ALA A 257 -19.77 11.63 2.26
C ALA A 257 -18.74 11.94 3.36
N ASN A 258 -18.73 11.17 4.44
CA ASN A 258 -17.92 11.37 5.63
C ASN A 258 -16.82 10.32 5.79
N ARG A 259 -16.38 9.71 4.69
CA ARG A 259 -15.28 8.76 4.70
C ARG A 259 -13.96 9.50 4.86
N TRP A 260 -13.18 9.09 5.85
CA TRP A 260 -11.88 9.66 6.21
C TRP A 260 -11.92 11.16 6.52
N PRO A 261 -12.89 11.61 7.34
CA PRO A 261 -13.15 13.04 7.52
C PRO A 261 -11.98 13.76 8.21
N LEU A 262 -11.14 13.01 8.93
CA LEU A 262 -9.94 13.47 9.61
C LEU A 262 -8.89 12.34 9.55
N THR A 263 -7.70 12.67 9.06
CA THR A 263 -6.54 11.76 8.99
C THR A 263 -5.26 12.55 9.28
N PRO A 264 -4.19 11.97 9.83
CA PRO A 264 -4.06 10.59 10.31
C PRO A 264 -5.01 10.32 11.48
N TYR A 265 -5.37 9.05 11.69
CA TYR A 265 -6.31 8.65 12.75
C TYR A 265 -5.73 8.83 14.16
N SER A 266 -4.41 8.75 14.30
CA SER A 266 -3.74 9.07 15.54
C SER A 266 -2.31 9.59 15.30
N ARG A 267 -1.77 10.29 16.30
CA ARG A 267 -0.38 10.74 16.34
C ARG A 267 0.21 10.61 17.73
N THR A 268 1.28 9.81 17.86
CA THR A 268 2.08 9.72 19.08
C THR A 268 3.33 10.58 18.94
N MET A 269 3.55 11.48 19.89
CA MET A 269 4.74 12.30 20.02
C MET A 269 5.45 11.97 21.35
N TYR A 270 6.77 11.88 21.26
CA TYR A 270 7.67 11.81 22.41
C TYR A 270 8.43 13.14 22.56
N GLY A 271 8.86 13.48 23.77
CA GLY A 271 9.64 14.70 24.01
C GLY A 271 9.91 15.00 25.49
N ALA A 272 10.76 15.99 25.72
CA ALA A 272 11.03 16.61 27.01
C ALA A 272 10.09 17.80 27.27
N THR A 273 10.02 18.27 28.52
CA THR A 273 9.21 19.45 28.89
C THR A 273 9.58 20.65 28.02
N GLY A 274 8.56 21.28 27.43
CA GLY A 274 8.74 22.46 26.57
C GLY A 274 8.95 22.13 25.09
N ASP A 275 9.22 20.87 24.73
CA ASP A 275 9.30 20.47 23.33
C ASP A 275 7.96 20.73 22.64
N SER A 276 8.01 21.39 21.49
CA SER A 276 6.83 21.73 20.70
C SER A 276 6.96 21.19 19.28
N ARG A 277 5.88 20.63 18.75
CA ARG A 277 5.82 20.10 17.37
C ARG A 277 4.50 20.48 16.71
N GLU A 278 4.57 20.65 15.39
CA GLU A 278 3.40 20.85 14.54
C GLU A 278 2.98 19.53 13.89
N LEU A 279 1.75 19.09 14.17
CA LEU A 279 1.18 17.86 13.67
C LEU A 279 0.10 18.19 12.61
N PRO A 280 0.33 17.88 11.32
CA PRO A 280 -0.65 18.14 10.28
C PRO A 280 -1.76 17.08 10.27
N PHE A 281 -3.00 17.55 10.14
CA PHE A 281 -4.19 16.75 9.94
C PHE A 281 -4.93 17.19 8.68
N LEU A 282 -5.36 16.23 7.88
CA LEU A 282 -6.13 16.43 6.66
C LEU A 282 -7.62 16.24 6.94
N ILE A 283 -8.39 17.31 6.71
CA ILE A 283 -9.86 17.28 6.72
C ILE A 283 -10.34 16.99 5.31
N GLN A 284 -11.13 15.92 5.12
CA GLN A 284 -11.54 15.48 3.79
C GLN A 284 -13.04 15.62 3.59
N ASN A 285 -13.44 16.26 2.49
CA ASN A 285 -14.82 16.34 2.07
C ASN A 285 -15.05 15.40 0.89
N ARG A 286 -15.66 14.24 1.15
CA ARG A 286 -16.02 13.27 0.10
C ARG A 286 -17.41 13.50 -0.50
N SER A 287 -18.13 14.51 -0.04
CA SER A 287 -19.44 14.85 -0.60
C SER A 287 -19.33 15.58 -1.94
N LEU A 288 -20.47 15.72 -2.63
CA LEU A 288 -20.62 16.49 -3.87
C LEU A 288 -20.83 17.99 -3.64
N LYS A 289 -20.89 18.43 -2.39
CA LYS A 289 -21.13 19.82 -2.02
C LYS A 289 -19.94 20.36 -1.22
N ASP A 290 -19.72 21.66 -1.30
CA ASP A 290 -18.84 22.34 -0.36
C ASP A 290 -19.42 22.20 1.05
N ARG A 291 -18.54 22.00 2.04
CA ARG A 291 -18.95 21.84 3.44
C ARG A 291 -18.01 22.55 4.37
N GLU A 292 -18.55 22.97 5.49
CA GLU A 292 -17.81 23.51 6.62
C GLU A 292 -17.68 22.44 7.70
N PHE A 293 -16.52 22.40 8.34
CA PHE A 293 -16.19 21.44 9.39
C PHE A 293 -15.75 22.21 10.64
N ALA A 294 -16.39 21.91 11.77
CA ALA A 294 -15.94 22.36 13.07
C ALA A 294 -14.93 21.38 13.65
N LEU A 295 -13.92 21.92 14.35
CA LEU A 295 -12.84 21.20 14.99
C LEU A 295 -12.76 21.58 16.46
N ALA A 296 -12.65 20.59 17.33
CA ALA A 296 -12.57 20.79 18.77
C ALA A 296 -11.55 19.85 19.41
N LEU A 297 -10.88 20.33 20.46
CA LEU A 297 -9.99 19.53 21.29
C LEU A 297 -10.73 19.05 22.53
N GLU A 298 -10.66 17.75 22.79
CA GLU A 298 -11.28 17.13 23.95
C GLU A 298 -10.27 16.35 24.76
N TYR A 299 -10.33 16.48 26.08
CA TYR A 299 -9.37 15.88 26.97
C TYR A 299 -10.08 14.82 27.82
N PRO A 300 -9.81 13.51 27.59
CA PRO A 300 -10.33 12.45 28.45
C PRO A 300 -9.73 12.48 29.87
N GLY A 301 -8.62 13.20 30.06
CA GLY A 301 -7.95 13.39 31.35
C GLY A 301 -7.34 14.78 31.46
N THR A 302 -6.13 14.88 32.02
CA THR A 302 -5.45 16.15 32.24
C THR A 302 -5.27 16.94 30.95
N LYS A 303 -5.69 18.21 30.97
CA LYS A 303 -5.50 19.14 29.86
C LYS A 303 -4.02 19.50 29.69
N PHE A 304 -3.57 19.59 28.45
CA PHE A 304 -2.22 20.01 28.09
C PHE A 304 -2.23 20.93 26.86
N PRO A 305 -1.16 21.72 26.64
CA PRO A 305 -1.14 22.72 25.58
C PRO A 305 -1.21 22.09 24.19
N VAL A 306 -2.35 22.29 23.53
CA VAL A 306 -2.56 21.98 22.11
C VAL A 306 -3.30 23.16 21.49
N GLU A 307 -2.76 23.70 20.41
CA GLU A 307 -3.32 24.83 19.69
C GLU A 307 -3.62 24.41 18.25
N LEU A 308 -4.86 24.62 17.79
CA LEU A 308 -5.24 24.36 16.41
C LEU A 308 -5.01 25.62 15.57
N SER A 309 -4.43 25.46 14.39
CA SER A 309 -4.30 26.57 13.43
C SER A 309 -5.66 27.11 12.96
N LYS A 310 -6.71 26.27 13.02
CA LYS A 310 -8.10 26.61 12.71
C LYS A 310 -9.05 25.76 13.55
N SER A 311 -10.10 26.37 14.08
CA SER A 311 -11.23 25.67 14.73
C SER A 311 -12.40 25.40 13.77
N GLN A 312 -12.40 26.04 12.59
CA GLN A 312 -13.38 25.81 11.53
C GLN A 312 -12.69 25.86 10.16
N VAL A 313 -13.13 25.02 9.23
CA VAL A 313 -12.57 24.98 7.87
C VAL A 313 -13.64 24.67 6.83
N LYS A 314 -13.69 25.50 5.78
CA LYS A 314 -14.48 25.25 4.57
C LYS A 314 -13.66 24.41 3.61
N VAL A 315 -14.23 23.29 3.17
CA VAL A 315 -13.58 22.34 2.26
C VAL A 315 -14.48 22.11 1.05
N LYS A 316 -13.93 22.37 -0.14
CA LYS A 316 -14.64 22.18 -1.40
C LYS A 316 -15.10 20.73 -1.60
N ALA A 317 -16.15 20.54 -2.38
CA ALA A 317 -16.61 19.23 -2.81
C ALA A 317 -15.44 18.39 -3.35
N ARG A 318 -15.37 17.12 -2.93
CA ARG A 318 -14.33 16.15 -3.35
C ARG A 318 -12.88 16.62 -3.12
N SER A 319 -12.66 17.53 -2.16
CA SER A 319 -11.35 18.09 -1.83
C SER A 319 -10.96 17.81 -0.38
N SER A 320 -9.79 18.29 0.02
CA SER A 320 -9.30 18.28 1.38
C SER A 320 -8.67 19.62 1.77
N ALA A 321 -8.52 19.86 3.07
CA ALA A 321 -7.79 20.99 3.63
C ALA A 321 -6.94 20.53 4.82
N THR A 322 -5.77 21.14 5.01
CA THR A 322 -4.89 20.84 6.13
C THR A 322 -5.17 21.77 7.31
N VAL A 323 -5.23 21.21 8.51
CA VAL A 323 -5.21 21.91 9.79
C VAL A 323 -4.05 21.37 10.61
N THR A 324 -3.34 22.25 11.32
CA THR A 324 -2.16 21.89 12.11
C THR A 324 -2.50 21.99 13.58
N ALA A 325 -2.14 20.97 14.35
CA ALA A 325 -2.14 21.03 15.81
C ALA A 325 -0.70 21.28 16.29
N ARG A 326 -0.45 22.42 16.94
CA ARG A 326 0.79 22.66 17.67
C ARG A 326 0.65 22.07 19.06
N VAL A 327 1.49 21.10 19.37
CA VAL A 327 1.44 20.34 20.63
C VAL A 327 2.71 20.64 21.41
N THR A 328 2.58 21.01 22.68
CA THR A 328 3.73 21.28 23.56
C THR A 328 3.72 20.36 24.77
N MET A 329 4.85 19.71 25.03
CA MET A 329 5.02 18.79 26.15
C MET A 329 4.95 19.56 27.49
N PRO A 330 3.99 19.26 28.38
CA PRO A 330 3.82 19.99 29.63
C PRO A 330 4.86 19.57 30.70
N LYS A 331 4.89 20.31 31.81
CA LYS A 331 5.79 20.04 32.95
C LYS A 331 5.47 18.72 33.68
N ALA A 332 4.19 18.35 33.79
CA ALA A 332 3.72 17.19 34.52
C ALA A 332 2.90 16.26 33.62
N GLY A 333 2.88 14.97 33.96
CA GLY A 333 2.24 13.90 33.20
C GLY A 333 3.23 13.21 32.25
N ASP A 334 3.25 11.88 32.32
CA ASP A 334 4.15 11.04 31.52
C ASP A 334 3.49 10.46 30.29
N ALA A 335 2.16 10.32 30.33
CA ALA A 335 1.34 9.93 29.20
C ALA A 335 0.05 10.75 29.21
N LEU A 336 -0.17 11.54 28.17
CA LEU A 336 -1.32 12.40 28.02
C LEU A 336 -1.96 12.16 26.66
N ALA A 337 -3.27 12.33 26.57
CA ALA A 337 -3.98 12.19 25.31
C ALA A 337 -5.08 13.22 25.20
N CYS A 338 -5.30 13.71 23.99
CA CYS A 338 -6.49 14.47 23.64
C CYS A 338 -7.06 13.95 22.31
N ARG A 339 -8.32 14.25 22.06
CA ARG A 339 -9.02 13.93 20.82
C ARG A 339 -9.20 15.22 20.02
N LEU A 340 -8.78 15.19 18.77
CA LEU A 340 -9.17 16.19 17.77
C LEU A 340 -10.47 15.72 17.13
N ARG A 341 -11.58 16.34 17.52
CA ARG A 341 -12.90 16.07 16.95
C ARG A 341 -13.11 16.81 15.65
N VAL A 342 -13.78 16.16 14.70
CA VAL A 342 -14.27 16.77 13.45
C VAL A 342 -15.79 16.58 13.33
N THR A 343 -16.50 17.66 13.02
CA THR A 343 -17.95 17.66 12.87
C THR A 343 -18.35 18.48 11.63
N PRO A 344 -18.82 17.84 10.53
CA PRO A 344 -19.44 18.56 9.42
C PRO A 344 -20.64 19.39 9.91
N GLN A 345 -20.73 20.63 9.47
CA GLN A 345 -21.83 21.55 9.80
C GLN A 345 -22.97 21.42 8.78
N ASP A 346 -23.49 20.20 8.60
CA ASP A 346 -24.53 19.87 7.61
C ASP A 346 -25.81 19.29 8.26
N GLY A 347 -25.93 19.38 9.59
CA GLY A 347 -27.11 18.97 10.35
C GLY A 347 -27.25 17.44 10.52
N THR A 348 -26.35 16.62 9.98
CA THR A 348 -26.51 15.15 10.08
C THR A 348 -26.15 14.58 11.45
N GLY A 349 -25.62 15.39 12.37
CA GLY A 349 -25.10 14.94 13.67
C GLY A 349 -23.91 13.97 13.57
N PHE A 350 -23.25 13.89 12.40
CA PHE A 350 -22.08 13.04 12.20
C PHE A 350 -20.86 13.67 12.87
N THR A 351 -20.07 12.87 13.58
CA THR A 351 -18.80 13.33 14.14
C THR A 351 -17.88 12.14 14.38
N THR A 352 -16.58 12.38 14.36
CA THR A 352 -15.57 11.40 14.76
C THR A 352 -14.32 12.16 15.22
N TYR A 353 -13.27 11.43 15.60
CA TYR A 353 -12.05 12.05 16.12
C TYR A 353 -10.79 11.29 15.74
N SER A 354 -9.68 11.99 15.84
CA SER A 354 -8.34 11.42 15.86
C SER A 354 -7.69 11.65 17.23
N SER A 355 -6.78 10.78 17.63
CA SER A 355 -6.11 10.89 18.93
C SER A 355 -4.71 11.51 18.79
N ILE A 356 -4.39 12.45 19.67
CA ILE A 356 -3.03 12.97 19.86
C ILE A 356 -2.55 12.45 21.20
N MET A 357 -1.47 11.68 21.19
CA MET A 357 -0.86 11.12 22.39
C MET A 357 0.52 11.73 22.61
N LEU A 358 0.77 12.22 23.81
CA LEU A 358 2.06 12.68 24.28
C LEU A 358 2.65 11.66 25.25
N LYS A 359 3.94 11.37 25.09
CA LYS A 359 4.71 10.54 26.01
C LYS A 359 6.01 11.24 26.38
N ARG A 360 6.34 11.29 27.66
CA ARG A 360 7.60 11.88 28.12
C ARG A 360 8.77 10.96 27.76
N GLY A 361 9.90 11.55 27.36
CA GLY A 361 11.14 10.83 27.09
C GLY A 361 11.42 10.65 25.59
N LYS A 362 12.30 9.70 25.26
CA LYS A 362 12.72 9.43 23.88
C LYS A 362 11.76 8.46 23.18
N ALA A 363 11.54 8.65 21.89
CA ALA A 363 10.75 7.73 21.09
C ALA A 363 11.48 6.37 20.95
N PRO A 364 10.77 5.22 21.00
CA PRO A 364 11.37 3.92 20.67
C PRO A 364 12.00 3.88 19.27
N ALA A 365 11.50 4.69 18.32
CA ALA A 365 12.10 4.84 17.00
C ALA A 365 13.53 5.40 17.03
N GLU A 366 13.90 6.12 18.10
CA GLU A 366 15.26 6.66 18.31
C GLU A 366 16.21 5.65 18.97
N THR A 367 15.72 4.48 19.40
CA THR A 367 16.56 3.44 20.00
C THR A 367 17.53 2.85 18.97
N ASP A 368 18.81 2.76 19.34
CA ASP A 368 19.85 2.09 18.58
C ASP A 368 20.54 1.03 19.47
N PRO A 369 20.47 -0.28 19.13
CA PRO A 369 19.74 -0.84 18.00
C PRO A 369 18.23 -0.93 18.25
N LEU A 370 17.43 -0.76 17.20
CA LEU A 370 16.00 -1.07 17.25
C LEU A 370 15.82 -2.60 17.32
N PRO A 371 14.96 -3.12 18.22
CA PRO A 371 14.63 -4.55 18.23
C PRO A 371 14.03 -4.99 16.89
N ILE A 372 14.67 -5.97 16.24
CA ILE A 372 14.20 -6.58 14.99
C ILE A 372 13.78 -8.04 15.23
N PRO A 373 12.75 -8.53 14.53
CA PRO A 373 11.99 -7.82 13.49
C PRO A 373 10.96 -6.82 14.06
N LEU A 374 10.67 -5.78 13.29
CA LEU A 374 9.53 -4.90 13.54
C LEU A 374 8.22 -5.67 13.32
N ASP A 375 7.46 -5.84 14.40
CA ASP A 375 6.18 -6.53 14.37
C ASP A 375 5.05 -5.51 14.11
N LEU A 376 4.68 -5.32 12.84
CA LEU A 376 3.55 -4.46 12.50
C LEU A 376 2.25 -5.06 13.05
N LYS A 377 1.42 -4.22 13.66
CA LYS A 377 0.11 -4.61 14.21
C LYS A 377 -1.02 -4.06 13.33
N PRO A 378 -2.21 -4.70 13.31
CA PRO A 378 -3.36 -4.16 12.60
C PRO A 378 -3.60 -2.70 13.00
N TYR A 379 -3.63 -1.81 12.01
CA TYR A 379 -3.85 -0.37 12.16
C TYR A 379 -2.86 0.41 13.04
N ARG A 380 -1.80 -0.22 13.54
CA ARG A 380 -0.77 0.45 14.37
C ARG A 380 0.59 0.16 13.78
N HIS A 381 1.16 1.15 13.11
CA HIS A 381 2.40 1.04 12.36
C HIS A 381 3.50 1.82 13.07
N GLU A 382 4.42 2.47 12.36
CA GLU A 382 5.66 2.98 12.94
C GLU A 382 5.42 4.12 13.92
N ASN A 383 4.45 5.01 13.66
CA ASN A 383 4.13 6.09 14.59
C ASN A 383 3.44 5.58 15.86
N GLU A 384 2.39 4.78 15.72
CA GLU A 384 1.55 4.32 16.83
C GLU A 384 2.28 3.35 17.76
N GLN A 385 3.29 2.65 17.24
CA GLN A 385 4.10 1.70 18.00
C GLN A 385 5.41 2.31 18.52
N PHE A 386 6.10 3.11 17.70
CA PHE A 386 7.47 3.54 18.00
C PHE A 386 7.65 5.07 18.09
N GLY A 387 6.57 5.86 17.96
CA GLY A 387 6.68 7.32 17.98
C GLY A 387 7.43 7.90 16.78
N TYR A 388 7.54 7.15 15.68
CA TYR A 388 8.24 7.59 14.48
C TYR A 388 7.54 8.80 13.85
N LEU A 389 8.20 9.96 13.88
CA LEU A 389 7.72 11.25 13.35
C LEU A 389 8.84 11.93 12.54
N PRO A 390 9.12 11.44 11.32
CA PRO A 390 10.17 12.01 10.48
C PRO A 390 9.78 13.40 9.95
N GLU A 391 10.78 14.29 9.87
CA GLU A 391 10.65 15.67 9.41
C GLU A 391 11.13 15.86 7.97
N TYR A 392 11.16 14.77 7.21
CA TYR A 392 11.70 14.70 5.87
C TYR A 392 10.72 13.94 4.96
N PRO A 393 10.77 14.16 3.63
CA PRO A 393 9.85 13.52 2.69
C PRO A 393 10.02 12.01 2.70
N LEU A 394 8.88 11.31 2.73
CA LEU A 394 8.81 9.86 2.74
C LEU A 394 8.09 9.29 1.53
N ASP A 395 7.72 10.08 0.53
CA ASP A 395 6.93 9.59 -0.61
C ASP A 395 7.63 8.46 -1.37
N ASN A 396 8.97 8.50 -1.42
CA ASN A 396 9.83 7.55 -2.11
C ASN A 396 11.15 7.32 -1.33
N GLN A 397 12.04 6.51 -1.90
CA GLN A 397 13.34 6.17 -1.31
C GLN A 397 14.36 7.32 -1.36
N MET A 398 15.34 7.23 -0.45
CA MET A 398 16.38 8.23 -0.22
C MET A 398 17.63 7.92 -1.05
N TYR A 399 18.20 8.94 -1.69
CA TYR A 399 19.50 8.86 -2.38
C TYR A 399 20.45 9.94 -1.86
N PHE A 400 21.75 9.75 -2.11
CA PHE A 400 22.79 10.63 -1.59
C PHE A 400 23.73 11.09 -2.70
N ASP A 401 23.95 12.40 -2.75
CA ASP A 401 24.90 13.01 -3.68
C ASP A 401 26.35 12.66 -3.27
N LEU A 402 27.36 13.10 -4.02
CA LEU A 402 28.78 12.84 -3.71
C LEU A 402 29.25 13.48 -2.40
N LYS A 403 28.53 14.49 -1.90
CA LYS A 403 28.77 15.11 -0.59
C LYS A 403 27.95 14.44 0.53
N ASN A 404 27.35 13.28 0.23
CA ASN A 404 26.46 12.54 1.12
C ASN A 404 25.21 13.33 1.57
N ARG A 405 24.78 14.34 0.79
CA ARG A 405 23.54 15.07 1.09
C ARG A 405 22.33 14.28 0.59
N PRO A 406 21.26 14.17 1.38
CA PRO A 406 20.10 13.35 1.02
C PRO A 406 19.17 14.05 0.02
N PHE A 407 18.60 13.26 -0.89
CA PHE A 407 17.63 13.65 -1.92
C PHE A 407 16.46 12.66 -1.98
N VAL A 408 15.25 13.17 -2.23
CA VAL A 408 14.05 12.37 -2.50
C VAL A 408 13.29 12.96 -3.69
N ALA A 409 13.04 12.15 -4.71
CA ALA A 409 12.10 12.50 -5.77
C ALA A 409 10.67 12.17 -5.30
N ALA A 410 9.86 13.18 -4.99
CA ALA A 410 8.49 13.04 -4.53
C ALA A 410 7.48 13.51 -5.59
N PRO A 411 6.18 13.14 -5.50
CA PRO A 411 5.16 13.69 -6.38
C PRO A 411 5.20 15.22 -6.42
N GLY A 412 5.55 15.78 -7.58
CA GLY A 412 5.54 17.22 -7.82
C GLY A 412 6.79 18.00 -7.37
N ALA A 413 7.76 17.38 -6.68
CA ALA A 413 8.99 18.06 -6.26
C ALA A 413 10.21 17.14 -6.18
N LEU A 414 11.40 17.70 -6.43
CA LEU A 414 12.67 17.14 -5.97
C LEU A 414 12.99 17.77 -4.61
N TRP A 415 13.17 16.94 -3.59
CA TRP A 415 13.53 17.40 -2.26
C TRP A 415 15.03 17.18 -2.02
N SER A 416 15.67 18.17 -1.39
CA SER A 416 17.06 18.08 -0.94
C SER A 416 17.28 18.88 0.33
N VAL A 417 18.37 18.60 1.05
CA VAL A 417 18.82 19.43 2.17
C VAL A 417 19.59 20.63 1.63
N GLN A 418 19.06 21.83 1.88
CA GLN A 418 19.59 23.12 1.47
C GLN A 418 19.70 24.01 2.71
N ASP A 419 20.91 24.51 3.00
CA ASP A 419 21.21 25.31 4.20
C ASP A 419 20.76 24.61 5.51
N GLY A 420 21.01 23.30 5.59
CA GLY A 420 20.65 22.48 6.75
C GLY A 420 19.16 22.13 6.89
N LYS A 421 18.31 22.51 5.93
CA LYS A 421 16.86 22.24 5.97
C LYS A 421 16.40 21.52 4.73
N TRP A 422 15.42 20.63 4.89
CA TRP A 422 14.72 20.05 3.75
C TRP A 422 13.96 21.13 2.99
N ARG A 423 14.22 21.23 1.68
CA ARG A 423 13.51 22.13 0.78
C ARG A 423 13.00 21.37 -0.44
N ALA A 424 11.80 21.73 -0.86
CA ALA A 424 11.18 21.23 -2.06
C ALA A 424 11.48 22.15 -3.24
N THR A 425 12.01 21.60 -4.31
CA THR A 425 12.12 22.27 -5.60
C THR A 425 11.01 21.73 -6.50
N PRO A 426 9.95 22.52 -6.76
CA PRO A 426 8.82 22.05 -7.55
C PRO A 426 9.25 21.60 -8.94
N LEU A 427 8.84 20.41 -9.40
CA LEU A 427 9.15 19.96 -10.76
C LEU A 427 8.59 20.93 -11.83
N ALA A 428 7.51 21.62 -11.47
CA ALA A 428 6.88 22.64 -12.27
C ALA A 428 7.74 23.91 -12.48
N SER A 429 8.80 24.14 -11.68
CA SER A 429 9.70 25.30 -11.83
C SER A 429 10.81 25.08 -12.87
N VAL A 430 10.82 23.92 -13.54
CA VAL A 430 11.82 23.61 -14.56
C VAL A 430 11.92 24.69 -15.64
N ALA A 431 13.14 25.09 -15.96
CA ALA A 431 13.43 26.10 -16.97
C ALA A 431 12.94 25.65 -18.36
N ASN A 432 12.55 26.61 -19.20
CA ASN A 432 12.06 26.40 -20.58
C ASN A 432 10.80 25.53 -20.69
N ARG A 433 10.03 25.40 -19.60
CA ARG A 433 8.73 24.73 -19.59
C ARG A 433 7.69 25.53 -20.39
N PRO A 434 6.95 24.91 -21.35
CA PRO A 434 5.83 25.56 -22.00
C PRO A 434 4.74 25.97 -20.98
N LYS A 435 4.15 27.16 -21.15
CA LYS A 435 3.12 27.67 -20.24
C LYS A 435 1.96 26.67 -20.13
N GLY A 436 1.64 26.24 -18.90
CA GLY A 436 0.57 25.28 -18.63
C GLY A 436 0.94 23.79 -18.77
N ALA A 437 2.14 23.45 -19.25
CA ALA A 437 2.55 22.06 -19.41
C ALA A 437 2.64 21.31 -18.07
N GLY A 438 2.00 20.14 -17.92
CA GLY A 438 2.17 19.34 -16.70
C GLY A 438 3.58 18.75 -16.58
N VAL A 439 4.11 18.67 -15.36
CA VAL A 439 5.36 17.95 -15.04
C VAL A 439 5.12 16.91 -13.96
N ALA A 440 5.55 15.67 -14.17
CA ALA A 440 5.38 14.58 -13.21
C ALA A 440 6.50 13.54 -13.33
N LEU A 441 6.92 12.95 -12.22
CA LEU A 441 7.95 11.91 -12.20
C LEU A 441 7.54 10.69 -13.06
N ARG A 442 8.52 10.11 -13.75
CA ARG A 442 8.40 8.82 -14.48
C ARG A 442 9.20 7.70 -13.79
N CYS A 443 10.26 8.08 -13.08
CA CYS A 443 11.04 7.20 -12.21
C CYS A 443 11.23 7.91 -10.87
N THR A 444 11.32 7.14 -9.78
CA THR A 444 11.52 7.68 -8.43
C THR A 444 12.98 7.68 -8.00
N LYS A 445 13.89 7.14 -8.83
CA LYS A 445 15.33 7.18 -8.58
C LYS A 445 15.89 8.60 -8.79
N VAL A 446 16.82 8.99 -7.92
CA VAL A 446 17.68 10.17 -8.12
C VAL A 446 19.08 9.66 -8.41
N ALA A 447 19.67 10.17 -9.47
CA ALA A 447 21.00 9.78 -9.95
C ALA A 447 21.98 10.95 -9.88
N PHE A 448 23.28 10.66 -9.86
CA PHE A 448 24.34 11.65 -9.75
C PHE A 448 25.52 11.30 -10.66
N ASP A 449 26.20 12.33 -11.18
CA ASP A 449 27.47 12.21 -11.92
C ASP A 449 28.66 12.70 -11.07
N ALA A 450 29.88 12.59 -11.64
CA ALA A 450 31.12 13.05 -11.02
C ALA A 450 31.15 14.55 -10.70
N ASP A 451 30.37 15.37 -11.42
CA ASP A 451 30.21 16.81 -11.15
C ASP A 451 29.18 17.10 -10.05
N ASN A 452 28.65 16.06 -9.41
CA ASN A 452 27.61 16.13 -8.39
C ASN A 452 26.29 16.77 -8.88
N THR A 453 26.01 16.66 -10.18
CA THR A 453 24.72 17.06 -10.77
C THR A 453 23.67 16.01 -10.42
N ALA A 454 22.50 16.42 -9.94
CA ALA A 454 21.38 15.53 -9.62
C ALA A 454 20.47 15.35 -10.85
N TYR A 455 19.99 14.13 -11.09
CA TYR A 455 19.15 13.78 -12.25
C TYR A 455 17.90 13.00 -11.84
N VAL A 456 16.76 13.30 -12.48
CA VAL A 456 15.51 12.53 -12.36
C VAL A 456 14.81 12.40 -13.71
N VAL A 457 14.16 11.26 -13.96
CA VAL A 457 13.36 11.05 -15.19
C VAL A 457 11.92 11.48 -14.93
N ALA A 458 11.42 12.39 -15.75
CA ALA A 458 10.08 12.95 -15.63
C ALA A 458 9.33 12.94 -16.97
N THR A 459 8.06 13.34 -16.92
CA THR A 459 7.27 13.79 -18.07
C THR A 459 7.18 15.30 -18.01
N MET A 460 7.38 15.97 -19.13
CA MET A 460 7.07 17.38 -19.35
C MET A 460 6.21 17.49 -20.61
N ASP A 461 5.02 18.07 -20.49
CA ASP A 461 4.04 18.15 -21.59
C ASP A 461 3.78 16.81 -22.30
N ARG A 462 3.49 15.77 -21.49
CA ARG A 462 3.25 14.37 -21.95
C ARG A 462 4.45 13.69 -22.64
N LYS A 463 5.58 14.38 -22.84
CA LYS A 463 6.82 13.82 -23.38
C LYS A 463 7.82 13.53 -22.25
N PRO A 464 8.61 12.46 -22.33
CA PRO A 464 9.63 12.20 -21.32
C PRO A 464 10.79 13.19 -21.42
N ALA A 465 11.36 13.52 -20.26
CA ALA A 465 12.49 14.43 -20.14
C ALA A 465 13.39 13.97 -18.98
N LEU A 466 14.69 14.18 -19.15
CA LEU A 466 15.68 14.07 -18.10
C LEU A 466 15.79 15.44 -17.44
N LEU A 467 15.33 15.55 -16.20
CA LEU A 467 15.49 16.78 -15.42
C LEU A 467 16.81 16.70 -14.67
N TYR A 468 17.51 17.82 -14.57
CA TYR A 468 18.79 17.88 -13.88
C TYR A 468 19.01 19.20 -13.12
N SER A 469 19.87 19.14 -12.11
CA SER A 469 20.24 20.26 -11.24
C SER A 469 21.72 20.18 -10.87
N ASP A 470 22.47 21.23 -11.18
CA ASP A 470 23.91 21.39 -10.90
C ASP A 470 24.18 22.25 -9.65
N ASP A 471 23.13 22.77 -9.00
CA ASP A 471 23.20 23.69 -7.86
C ASP A 471 22.73 23.07 -6.53
N GLY A 472 22.77 21.73 -6.44
CA GLY A 472 22.35 20.99 -5.24
C GLY A 472 20.85 20.82 -5.10
N GLY A 473 20.12 20.81 -6.22
CA GLY A 473 18.68 20.63 -6.27
C GLY A 473 17.89 21.92 -6.15
N LYS A 474 18.49 23.12 -6.27
CA LYS A 474 17.78 24.40 -6.09
C LYS A 474 17.01 24.81 -7.34
N THR A 475 17.57 24.56 -8.52
CA THR A 475 16.93 24.81 -9.81
C THR A 475 16.90 23.54 -10.67
N LEU A 476 15.98 23.51 -11.64
CA LEU A 476 15.82 22.36 -12.55
C LEU A 476 15.87 22.83 -14.00
N THR A 477 16.62 22.10 -14.81
CA THR A 477 16.62 22.21 -16.28
C THR A 477 16.17 20.88 -16.88
N ALA A 478 15.62 20.90 -18.09
CA ALA A 478 15.17 19.71 -18.81
C ALA A 478 15.99 19.45 -20.07
N ALA A 479 16.35 18.19 -20.29
CA ALA A 479 16.78 17.66 -21.57
C ALA A 479 15.70 16.70 -22.13
N PRO A 480 15.23 16.87 -23.37
CA PRO A 480 14.20 16.01 -23.94
C PRO A 480 14.72 14.57 -24.12
N ILE A 481 13.89 13.59 -23.79
CA ILE A 481 14.16 12.18 -24.09
C ILE A 481 13.35 11.79 -25.32
N PRO A 482 13.98 11.24 -26.39
CA PRO A 482 13.23 10.79 -27.56
C PRO A 482 12.39 9.55 -27.21
N GLY A 483 11.14 9.51 -27.67
CA GLY A 483 10.21 8.38 -27.53
C GLY A 483 9.70 8.10 -26.10
N GLY A 484 8.54 7.45 -25.99
CA GLY A 484 7.92 7.08 -24.71
C GLY A 484 8.31 5.67 -24.23
N GLY A 485 8.14 5.40 -22.95
CA GLY A 485 8.37 4.06 -22.38
C GLY A 485 8.34 4.06 -20.84
N THR A 486 8.72 2.91 -20.27
CA THR A 486 9.11 2.78 -18.86
C THR A 486 10.61 3.00 -18.75
N PHE A 487 11.08 3.68 -17.71
CA PHE A 487 12.50 4.05 -17.58
C PHE A 487 13.10 3.51 -16.28
N ASP A 488 14.39 3.23 -16.32
CA ASP A 488 15.25 3.08 -15.15
C ASP A 488 16.55 3.86 -15.38
N ILE A 489 17.15 4.42 -14.33
CA ILE A 489 18.33 5.28 -14.40
C ILE A 489 19.38 4.79 -13.41
N GLU A 490 20.65 4.87 -13.78
CA GLU A 490 21.73 4.47 -12.89
C GLU A 490 21.75 5.33 -11.63
N GLN A 491 21.49 4.70 -10.49
CA GLN A 491 21.69 5.26 -9.16
C GLN A 491 22.98 4.71 -8.53
N PHE A 492 23.42 5.30 -7.42
CA PHE A 492 24.48 4.69 -6.62
C PHE A 492 24.00 3.40 -5.95
N SER A 493 24.62 2.27 -6.27
CA SER A 493 24.39 0.95 -5.63
C SER A 493 25.64 0.36 -4.98
N GLY A 494 26.76 1.09 -5.00
CA GLY A 494 28.06 0.65 -4.53
C GLY A 494 29.10 0.79 -5.63
N HIS A 495 30.22 1.44 -5.32
CA HIS A 495 31.42 1.61 -6.16
C HIS A 495 31.23 2.12 -7.61
N ASN A 496 30.02 2.51 -8.00
CA ASN A 496 29.70 3.10 -9.29
C ASN A 496 29.56 4.62 -9.20
N THR A 497 30.24 5.38 -10.05
CA THR A 497 30.01 6.82 -10.19
C THR A 497 30.27 7.18 -11.64
N PRO A 498 29.22 7.53 -12.40
CA PRO A 498 29.35 7.94 -13.79
C PRO A 498 30.27 9.15 -13.94
N SER A 499 31.18 9.13 -14.91
CA SER A 499 32.08 10.27 -15.21
C SER A 499 31.33 11.50 -15.74
N GLY A 500 30.15 11.30 -16.32
CA GLY A 500 29.24 12.36 -16.79
C GLY A 500 27.79 11.98 -16.51
N PRO A 501 26.82 12.61 -17.20
CA PRO A 501 25.41 12.33 -16.96
C PRO A 501 25.09 10.82 -16.93
N PRO A 502 24.30 10.37 -15.94
CA PRO A 502 24.09 8.95 -15.68
C PRO A 502 23.40 8.27 -16.88
N PRO A 503 23.84 7.06 -17.26
CA PRO A 503 23.14 6.25 -18.24
C PRO A 503 21.76 5.85 -17.71
N PHE A 504 20.82 5.67 -18.63
CA PHE A 504 19.47 5.21 -18.31
C PHE A 504 18.95 4.29 -19.42
N ILE A 505 17.98 3.44 -19.08
CA ILE A 505 17.32 2.57 -20.04
C ILE A 505 15.88 3.00 -20.28
N ARG A 506 15.37 2.63 -21.45
CA ARG A 506 13.96 2.71 -21.81
C ARG A 506 13.47 1.31 -22.20
N ILE A 507 12.30 0.96 -21.67
CA ILE A 507 11.60 -0.28 -21.98
C ILE A 507 10.28 0.09 -22.66
N THR A 508 10.11 -0.36 -23.90
CA THR A 508 8.92 -0.11 -24.71
C THR A 508 8.21 -1.42 -24.98
N ARG A 509 7.02 -1.61 -24.40
CA ARG A 509 6.23 -2.83 -24.65
C ARG A 509 5.74 -2.85 -26.10
N THR A 510 6.19 -3.84 -26.86
CA THR A 510 5.84 -4.05 -28.28
C THR A 510 4.69 -5.05 -28.44
N ALA A 511 4.59 -6.04 -27.54
CA ALA A 511 3.47 -6.98 -27.52
C ALA A 511 3.11 -7.43 -26.10
N LYS A 512 1.84 -7.82 -25.90
CA LYS A 512 1.35 -8.45 -24.68
C LYS A 512 0.88 -9.87 -24.98
N ASP A 513 1.33 -10.83 -24.17
CA ASP A 513 0.86 -12.21 -24.32
C ASP A 513 -0.60 -12.33 -23.84
N PRO A 514 -1.51 -12.90 -24.65
CA PRO A 514 -2.91 -13.02 -24.28
C PRO A 514 -3.19 -14.14 -23.27
N LYS A 515 -2.30 -15.12 -23.13
CA LYS A 515 -2.49 -16.30 -22.26
C LYS A 515 -1.60 -16.27 -21.02
N LEU A 516 -0.42 -15.64 -21.11
CA LEU A 516 0.52 -15.52 -20.00
C LEU A 516 0.50 -14.11 -19.40
N HIS A 517 -0.20 -13.97 -18.27
CA HIS A 517 -0.48 -12.68 -17.65
C HIS A 517 0.76 -11.84 -17.35
N TRP A 518 1.89 -12.44 -16.97
CA TRP A 518 3.13 -11.71 -16.64
C TRP A 518 4.13 -11.59 -17.80
N ARG A 519 3.85 -12.19 -18.96
CA ARG A 519 4.72 -12.13 -20.13
C ARG A 519 4.40 -10.93 -21.00
N SER A 520 5.42 -10.21 -21.44
CA SER A 520 5.33 -9.18 -22.48
C SER A 520 6.59 -9.25 -23.34
N LEU A 521 6.52 -8.78 -24.59
CA LEU A 521 7.70 -8.49 -25.40
C LEU A 521 7.95 -6.99 -25.35
N CYS A 522 9.19 -6.61 -25.07
CA CYS A 522 9.60 -5.22 -24.98
C CYS A 522 10.94 -5.00 -25.67
N ASP A 523 11.06 -3.84 -26.31
CA ASP A 523 12.35 -3.29 -26.70
C ASP A 523 13.02 -2.69 -25.46
N LEU A 524 14.30 -2.99 -25.28
CA LEU A 524 15.18 -2.41 -24.28
C LEU A 524 16.25 -1.56 -24.99
N ASP A 525 16.25 -0.26 -24.70
CA ASP A 525 17.20 0.71 -25.22
C ASP A 525 18.03 1.32 -24.11
N LEU A 526 19.31 1.57 -24.36
CA LEU A 526 20.24 2.29 -23.51
C LEU A 526 20.47 3.71 -24.04
N PHE A 527 20.48 4.69 -23.13
CA PHE A 527 20.82 6.08 -23.40
C PHE A 527 22.08 6.47 -22.62
N LEU A 528 22.94 7.25 -23.27
CA LEU A 528 24.21 7.73 -22.73
C LEU A 528 24.28 9.25 -22.85
N PRO A 529 23.60 10.00 -21.97
CA PRO A 529 23.61 11.45 -22.06
C PRO A 529 25.01 12.02 -21.82
N ARG A 530 25.26 13.20 -22.38
CA ARG A 530 26.54 13.91 -22.31
C ARG A 530 26.33 15.40 -22.05
N LYS A 531 27.37 16.08 -21.56
CA LYS A 531 27.38 17.54 -21.43
C LYS A 531 28.01 18.13 -22.68
N GLU A 532 27.29 19.01 -23.35
CA GLU A 532 27.76 19.81 -24.48
C GLU A 532 27.53 21.28 -24.14
N ASN A 533 28.59 22.09 -24.13
CA ASN A 533 28.51 23.53 -23.81
C ASN A 533 27.72 23.82 -22.51
N GLY A 534 27.97 23.01 -21.47
CA GLY A 534 27.30 23.13 -20.17
C GLY A 534 25.84 22.64 -20.13
N LYS A 535 25.31 22.07 -21.20
CA LYS A 535 23.94 21.53 -21.27
C LYS A 535 23.94 20.02 -21.44
N VAL A 536 22.93 19.35 -20.87
CA VAL A 536 22.75 17.91 -21.02
C VAL A 536 22.06 17.61 -22.34
N VAL A 537 22.66 16.74 -23.16
CA VAL A 537 22.12 16.21 -24.41
C VAL A 537 21.98 14.70 -24.26
N VAL A 538 20.76 14.17 -24.49
CA VAL A 538 20.44 12.74 -24.27
C VAL A 538 21.00 11.82 -25.37
N GLY A 539 21.01 12.29 -26.62
CA GLY A 539 21.43 11.50 -27.78
C GLY A 539 20.42 10.42 -28.20
N ASP A 540 20.82 9.62 -29.19
CA ASP A 540 20.02 8.53 -29.73
C ASP A 540 20.14 7.25 -28.89
N PRO A 541 19.09 6.41 -28.85
CA PRO A 541 19.12 5.15 -28.13
C PRO A 541 20.01 4.09 -28.80
N ILE A 542 20.66 3.27 -27.97
CA ILE A 542 21.34 2.04 -28.37
C ILE A 542 20.44 0.85 -28.05
N ARG A 543 19.99 0.08 -29.05
CA ARG A 543 19.15 -1.10 -28.86
C ARG A 543 19.96 -2.23 -28.20
N ILE A 544 19.52 -2.69 -27.03
CA ILE A 544 20.10 -3.86 -26.34
C ILE A 544 19.34 -5.14 -26.70
N SER A 545 18.01 -5.12 -26.61
CA SER A 545 17.19 -6.32 -26.82
C SER A 545 15.81 -5.97 -27.38
N LYS A 546 15.20 -6.92 -28.11
CA LYS A 546 13.79 -6.89 -28.55
C LYS A 546 12.91 -7.87 -27.76
N LEU A 547 13.53 -8.63 -26.85
CA LEU A 547 12.90 -9.72 -26.12
C LEU A 547 12.83 -9.42 -24.62
N CYS A 548 13.15 -8.20 -24.18
CA CYS A 548 13.04 -7.83 -22.77
C CYS A 548 11.60 -8.11 -22.26
N ILE A 549 11.49 -8.81 -21.13
CA ILE A 549 10.17 -9.17 -20.59
C ILE A 549 9.45 -7.97 -19.96
N GLY A 550 10.20 -6.91 -19.64
CA GLY A 550 9.75 -5.73 -18.92
C GLY A 550 10.55 -5.51 -17.62
N LEU A 551 10.07 -4.59 -16.80
CA LEU A 551 10.66 -4.25 -15.50
C LEU A 551 9.56 -4.20 -14.43
N SER A 552 9.67 -5.06 -13.41
CA SER A 552 8.82 -5.02 -12.24
C SER A 552 9.43 -4.09 -11.19
N ASN A 553 8.97 -2.83 -11.14
CA ASN A 553 9.54 -1.80 -10.28
C ASN A 553 8.67 -1.40 -9.07
N HIS A 554 7.54 -2.06 -8.82
CA HIS A 554 6.67 -1.68 -7.69
C HIS A 554 7.26 -2.05 -6.33
N SER A 555 8.01 -3.15 -6.23
CA SER A 555 8.70 -3.61 -5.00
C SER A 555 10.15 -4.00 -5.31
N GLY A 556 11.07 -3.77 -4.37
CA GLY A 556 12.52 -3.91 -4.57
C GLY A 556 13.12 -2.79 -5.41
N MET A 557 12.58 -2.59 -6.62
CA MET A 557 13.08 -1.68 -7.67
C MET A 557 14.59 -1.78 -7.83
N PRO A 558 15.06 -2.94 -8.31
CA PRO A 558 16.48 -3.22 -8.43
C PRO A 558 17.20 -2.24 -9.36
N SER A 559 18.52 -2.19 -9.24
CA SER A 559 19.38 -1.54 -10.23
C SER A 559 19.48 -2.41 -11.49
N SER A 560 19.21 -1.83 -12.65
CA SER A 560 19.44 -2.49 -13.95
C SER A 560 20.74 -2.05 -14.62
N ILE A 561 21.42 -1.04 -14.08
CA ILE A 561 22.57 -0.38 -14.71
C ILE A 561 23.63 -0.07 -13.65
N VAL A 562 24.90 -0.30 -13.99
CA VAL A 562 26.06 0.26 -13.28
C VAL A 562 27.13 0.67 -14.27
N SER A 563 27.91 1.70 -13.95
CA SER A 563 29.04 2.14 -14.77
C SER A 563 30.29 2.42 -13.93
N ARG A 564 31.44 2.25 -14.55
CA ARG A 564 32.74 2.62 -14.00
C ARG A 564 33.70 3.00 -15.12
N GLY A 565 34.21 4.23 -15.05
CA GLY A 565 34.96 4.83 -16.15
C GLY A 565 34.09 4.91 -17.40
N ASP A 566 34.63 4.47 -18.53
CA ASP A 566 33.95 4.52 -19.83
C ASP A 566 33.04 3.31 -20.10
N LYS A 567 32.93 2.36 -19.17
CA LYS A 567 32.13 1.15 -19.35
C LYS A 567 30.81 1.25 -18.60
N VAL A 568 29.74 0.87 -19.31
CA VAL A 568 28.37 0.82 -18.80
C VAL A 568 27.86 -0.61 -18.93
N HIS A 569 27.35 -1.17 -17.83
CA HIS A 569 26.84 -2.53 -17.78
C HIS A 569 25.34 -2.52 -17.54
N VAL A 570 24.60 -3.29 -18.33
CA VAL A 570 23.14 -3.39 -18.23
C VAL A 570 22.77 -4.85 -18.00
N ALA A 571 21.93 -5.12 -16.99
CA ALA A 571 21.37 -6.43 -16.71
C ALA A 571 19.85 -6.43 -16.96
N TRP A 572 19.35 -7.42 -17.69
CA TRP A 572 17.92 -7.54 -18.00
C TRP A 572 17.47 -9.00 -18.11
N ALA A 573 16.16 -9.20 -18.14
CA ALA A 573 15.54 -10.50 -18.33
C ALA A 573 14.77 -10.54 -19.65
N GLU A 574 14.76 -11.68 -20.33
CA GLU A 574 14.07 -11.86 -21.61
C GLU A 574 12.88 -12.82 -21.52
N ALA A 575 11.82 -12.50 -22.24
CA ALA A 575 10.72 -13.40 -22.47
C ALA A 575 11.17 -14.53 -23.40
N THR A 576 10.76 -15.75 -23.09
CA THR A 576 11.05 -16.94 -23.92
C THR A 576 9.82 -17.33 -24.75
N ASP A 577 9.99 -18.23 -25.72
CA ASP A 577 8.85 -18.87 -26.38
C ASP A 577 8.06 -19.68 -25.33
N PRO A 578 6.74 -19.44 -25.14
CA PRO A 578 5.90 -20.23 -24.25
C PRO A 578 5.89 -21.74 -24.53
N LYS A 579 6.24 -22.17 -25.75
CA LYS A 579 6.32 -23.58 -26.14
C LYS A 579 7.62 -24.25 -25.67
N GLU A 580 8.66 -23.48 -25.39
CA GLU A 580 9.93 -23.99 -24.92
C GLU A 580 9.91 -24.22 -23.42
N LYS A 581 10.34 -25.41 -23.01
CA LYS A 581 10.50 -25.74 -21.59
C LYS A 581 11.83 -25.20 -21.09
N VAL A 582 11.79 -23.98 -20.57
CA VAL A 582 12.93 -23.32 -19.93
C VAL A 582 12.80 -23.36 -18.40
N PRO A 583 13.93 -23.38 -17.65
CA PRO A 583 13.90 -23.46 -16.19
C PRO A 583 13.40 -22.17 -15.50
N GLY A 584 13.30 -21.06 -16.23
CA GLY A 584 12.89 -19.76 -15.72
C GLY A 584 13.03 -18.68 -16.79
N VAL A 585 12.94 -17.41 -16.40
CA VAL A 585 13.27 -16.26 -17.24
C VAL A 585 14.80 -16.15 -17.35
N PRO A 586 15.39 -16.21 -18.55
CA PRO A 586 16.83 -16.00 -18.75
C PRO A 586 17.22 -14.55 -18.43
N THR A 587 18.32 -14.39 -17.69
CA THR A 587 18.92 -13.10 -17.36
C THR A 587 20.20 -12.91 -18.12
N TYR A 588 20.34 -11.75 -18.75
CA TYR A 588 21.50 -11.36 -19.54
C TYR A 588 22.20 -10.13 -18.95
N VAL A 589 23.49 -9.99 -19.27
CA VAL A 589 24.28 -8.80 -18.99
C VAL A 589 25.09 -8.42 -20.23
N VAL A 590 25.23 -7.13 -20.50
CA VAL A 590 26.05 -6.60 -21.59
C VAL A 590 26.90 -5.43 -21.09
N THR A 591 28.06 -5.22 -21.74
CA THR A 591 28.88 -4.02 -21.58
C THR A 591 28.75 -3.15 -22.83
N TYR A 592 28.54 -1.85 -22.64
CA TYR A 592 28.82 -0.83 -23.64
C TYR A 592 30.10 -0.09 -23.26
N ASP A 593 30.99 0.12 -24.23
CA ASP A 593 32.25 0.84 -24.06
C ASP A 593 32.17 2.21 -24.76
N ARG A 594 32.19 3.29 -23.97
CA ARG A 594 32.10 4.68 -24.48
C ARG A 594 33.32 5.10 -25.28
N THR A 595 34.49 4.51 -25.03
CA THR A 595 35.74 4.81 -25.73
C THR A 595 35.69 4.28 -27.16
N THR A 596 35.19 3.06 -27.35
CA THR A 596 35.08 2.43 -28.67
C THR A 596 33.74 2.68 -29.37
N GLY A 597 32.73 3.13 -28.63
CA GLY A 597 31.36 3.31 -29.13
C GLY A 597 30.65 1.99 -29.45
N LYS A 598 31.09 0.86 -28.87
CA LYS A 598 30.58 -0.47 -29.18
C LYS A 598 29.77 -1.08 -28.04
N LEU A 599 28.65 -1.67 -28.40
CA LEU A 599 27.91 -2.61 -27.55
C LEU A 599 28.49 -4.01 -27.74
N GLY A 600 28.87 -4.68 -26.65
CA GLY A 600 29.32 -6.06 -26.69
C GLY A 600 28.17 -7.07 -26.87
N GLU A 601 28.50 -8.35 -26.91
CA GLU A 601 27.51 -9.43 -26.97
C GLU A 601 26.81 -9.62 -25.62
N PRO A 602 25.49 -9.89 -25.58
CA PRO A 602 24.78 -10.30 -24.37
C PRO A 602 25.26 -11.64 -23.80
N HIS A 603 25.55 -11.68 -22.50
CA HIS A 603 25.94 -12.90 -21.79
C HIS A 603 24.82 -13.42 -20.89
N LEU A 604 24.38 -14.66 -21.11
CA LEU A 604 23.44 -15.36 -20.22
C LEU A 604 24.12 -15.67 -18.88
N VAL A 605 23.58 -15.15 -17.78
CA VAL A 605 24.15 -15.34 -16.44
C VAL A 605 23.32 -16.28 -15.55
N GLY A 606 22.10 -16.61 -15.95
CA GLY A 606 21.28 -17.65 -15.31
C GLY A 606 19.78 -17.49 -15.55
N TYR A 607 18.97 -18.29 -14.83
CA TYR A 607 17.53 -18.36 -14.99
C TYR A 607 16.79 -18.13 -13.67
N GLY A 608 15.79 -17.25 -13.70
CA GLY A 608 14.92 -16.94 -12.56
C GLY A 608 13.55 -17.62 -12.71
N PRO A 609 13.20 -18.65 -11.93
CA PRO A 609 11.87 -19.26 -11.99
C PRO A 609 10.76 -18.38 -11.39
N PRO A 610 9.49 -18.53 -11.85
CA PRO A 610 9.05 -19.38 -12.97
C PRO A 610 9.36 -18.75 -14.34
N ALA A 611 9.18 -19.50 -15.43
CA ALA A 611 9.38 -18.95 -16.77
C ALA A 611 8.35 -17.85 -17.10
N ASN A 612 8.76 -16.87 -17.90
CA ASN A 612 7.92 -15.80 -18.43
C ASN A 612 7.14 -14.98 -17.36
N ASP A 613 7.78 -14.68 -16.23
CA ASP A 613 7.25 -13.82 -15.18
C ASP A 613 8.09 -12.54 -15.01
N VAL A 614 7.50 -11.37 -15.26
CA VAL A 614 8.19 -10.07 -15.16
C VAL A 614 8.75 -9.78 -13.77
N HIS A 615 8.26 -10.45 -12.72
CA HIS A 615 8.82 -10.35 -11.38
C HIS A 615 10.23 -10.93 -11.27
N ASN A 616 10.69 -11.71 -12.26
CA ASN A 616 12.08 -12.18 -12.40
C ASN A 616 13.06 -11.07 -12.84
N THR A 617 12.77 -9.81 -12.49
CA THR A 617 13.64 -8.68 -12.79
C THR A 617 14.98 -8.85 -12.04
N PRO A 618 16.13 -8.84 -12.74
CA PRO A 618 17.44 -8.97 -12.11
C PRO A 618 17.87 -7.66 -11.43
N CYS A 619 18.93 -7.75 -10.62
CA CYS A 619 19.63 -6.61 -10.05
C CYS A 619 21.13 -6.73 -10.31
N ILE A 620 21.79 -5.63 -10.68
CA ILE A 620 23.25 -5.54 -10.83
C ILE A 620 23.84 -4.52 -9.85
N THR A 621 25.00 -4.83 -9.27
CA THR A 621 25.87 -3.87 -8.57
C THR A 621 27.34 -4.17 -8.90
N ILE A 622 28.27 -3.32 -8.47
CA ILE A 622 29.72 -3.45 -8.71
C ILE A 622 30.50 -3.27 -7.40
N ASP A 623 31.57 -4.02 -7.21
CA ASP A 623 32.46 -3.90 -6.05
C ASP A 623 33.65 -2.95 -6.31
N SER A 624 34.46 -2.69 -5.27
CA SER A 624 35.63 -1.81 -5.35
C SER A 624 36.67 -2.27 -6.37
N LYS A 625 36.72 -3.58 -6.64
CA LYS A 625 37.62 -4.24 -7.61
C LYS A 625 37.05 -4.26 -9.02
N GLY A 626 35.81 -3.81 -9.20
CA GLY A 626 35.13 -3.76 -10.49
C GLY A 626 34.40 -5.05 -10.85
N ILE A 627 34.31 -6.02 -9.95
CA ILE A 627 33.55 -7.24 -10.20
C ILE A 627 32.06 -6.88 -10.25
N LEU A 628 31.41 -7.34 -11.31
CA LEU A 628 29.98 -7.17 -11.50
C LEU A 628 29.25 -8.26 -10.74
N HIS A 629 28.28 -7.89 -9.92
CA HIS A 629 27.47 -8.80 -9.11
C HIS A 629 26.03 -8.76 -9.60
N VAL A 630 25.48 -9.92 -9.98
CA VAL A 630 24.11 -10.03 -10.47
C VAL A 630 23.31 -10.99 -9.61
N LEU A 631 22.18 -10.48 -9.10
CA LEU A 631 21.10 -11.29 -8.59
C LEU A 631 20.02 -11.46 -9.65
N ILE A 632 19.71 -12.71 -9.94
CA ILE A 632 18.65 -13.12 -10.85
C ILE A 632 17.36 -13.22 -10.03
N GLY A 633 16.38 -12.38 -10.38
CA GLY A 633 15.11 -12.28 -9.67
C GLY A 633 14.25 -13.55 -9.82
N THR A 634 13.49 -13.86 -8.77
CA THR A 634 12.55 -15.00 -8.73
C THR A 634 11.17 -14.58 -8.23
N HIS A 635 10.16 -15.37 -8.54
CA HIS A 635 8.82 -15.21 -7.98
C HIS A 635 8.40 -16.47 -7.19
N GLY A 636 8.60 -16.42 -5.87
CA GLY A 636 8.24 -17.50 -4.94
C GLY A 636 9.25 -18.65 -4.90
N ARG A 637 10.50 -18.40 -5.28
CA ARG A 637 11.62 -19.36 -5.29
C ARG A 637 12.91 -18.68 -4.83
N ALA A 638 13.97 -19.43 -4.58
CA ALA A 638 15.26 -18.85 -4.18
C ALA A 638 15.90 -18.09 -5.34
N PHE A 639 16.40 -16.87 -5.10
CA PHE A 639 17.18 -16.11 -6.07
C PHE A 639 18.42 -16.88 -6.50
N ARG A 640 18.96 -16.49 -7.65
CA ARG A 640 20.26 -16.99 -8.12
C ARG A 640 21.27 -15.86 -8.14
N TYR A 641 22.53 -16.17 -7.84
CA TYR A 641 23.62 -15.20 -7.82
C TYR A 641 24.72 -15.62 -8.79
N SER A 642 25.23 -14.66 -9.56
CA SER A 642 26.41 -14.81 -10.40
C SER A 642 27.28 -13.54 -10.35
N ARG A 643 28.58 -13.67 -10.62
CA ARG A 643 29.52 -12.56 -10.73
C ARG A 643 30.40 -12.66 -11.96
N SER A 644 30.86 -11.52 -12.46
CA SER A 644 31.85 -11.50 -13.55
C SER A 644 33.17 -12.10 -13.07
N ARG A 645 33.92 -12.70 -14.01
CA ARG A 645 35.29 -13.18 -13.78
C ARG A 645 36.32 -12.09 -14.07
N LEU A 646 35.99 -11.18 -14.99
CA LEU A 646 36.78 -10.02 -15.32
C LEU A 646 36.19 -8.77 -14.64
N ALA A 647 37.07 -7.91 -14.12
CA ALA A 647 36.69 -6.63 -13.58
C ALA A 647 36.20 -5.69 -14.68
N ASN A 648 35.13 -4.97 -14.39
CA ASN A 648 34.54 -3.93 -15.23
C ASN A 648 34.22 -4.42 -16.65
N ASP A 649 33.85 -5.70 -16.80
CA ASP A 649 33.56 -6.28 -18.12
C ASP A 649 32.69 -7.54 -18.03
N ALA A 650 31.50 -7.48 -18.65
CA ALA A 650 30.60 -8.62 -18.77
C ALA A 650 31.11 -9.71 -19.72
N SER A 651 32.07 -9.42 -20.61
CA SER A 651 32.52 -10.37 -21.65
C SER A 651 33.56 -11.38 -21.18
N GLY A 652 34.26 -11.11 -20.07
CA GLY A 652 35.30 -11.98 -19.54
C GLY A 652 34.80 -13.27 -18.86
N GLY A 653 33.52 -13.60 -19.04
CA GLY A 653 32.87 -14.78 -18.47
C GLY A 653 32.32 -14.57 -17.06
N TRP A 654 31.50 -15.52 -16.61
CA TRP A 654 30.74 -15.45 -15.36
C TRP A 654 30.92 -16.69 -14.50
N SER A 655 30.71 -16.56 -13.20
CA SER A 655 30.58 -17.74 -12.32
C SER A 655 29.29 -18.51 -12.63
N PRO A 656 29.22 -19.82 -12.34
CA PRO A 656 27.94 -20.52 -12.34
C PRO A 656 26.92 -19.86 -11.41
N ALA A 657 25.64 -19.83 -11.81
CA ALA A 657 24.57 -19.25 -11.00
C ALA A 657 24.23 -20.14 -9.80
N THR A 658 24.43 -19.64 -8.58
CA THR A 658 24.18 -20.40 -7.33
C THR A 658 22.92 -19.93 -6.62
N GLU A 659 22.24 -20.82 -5.89
CA GLU A 659 21.05 -20.45 -5.10
C GLU A 659 21.41 -19.60 -3.88
N VAL A 660 20.64 -18.53 -3.67
CA VAL A 660 20.73 -17.66 -2.50
C VAL A 660 19.66 -18.06 -1.50
N GLY A 661 20.05 -18.85 -0.51
CA GLY A 661 19.10 -19.39 0.48
C GLY A 661 18.22 -20.48 -0.12
N ARG A 662 18.80 -21.68 -0.25
CA ARG A 662 18.13 -22.86 -0.82
C ARG A 662 16.75 -23.10 -0.21
N GLY A 663 15.74 -23.30 -1.06
CA GLY A 663 14.37 -23.60 -0.65
C GLY A 663 13.56 -22.39 -0.14
N LEU A 664 14.15 -21.20 -0.05
CA LEU A 664 13.41 -20.00 0.35
C LEU A 664 12.45 -19.55 -0.75
N SER A 665 11.31 -19.01 -0.34
CA SER A 665 10.29 -18.49 -1.24
C SER A 665 10.42 -16.96 -1.35
N GLN A 666 11.39 -16.51 -2.15
CA GLN A 666 11.81 -15.11 -2.26
C GLN A 666 11.14 -14.39 -3.45
N THR A 667 10.98 -13.07 -3.35
CA THR A 667 10.52 -12.20 -4.44
C THR A 667 10.93 -10.75 -4.18
N TYR A 668 11.12 -9.97 -5.25
CA TYR A 668 11.47 -8.54 -5.23
C TYR A 668 12.85 -8.27 -4.63
N VAL A 669 13.84 -8.02 -5.50
CA VAL A 669 15.24 -7.84 -5.11
C VAL A 669 15.52 -6.38 -4.76
N GLY A 670 16.16 -6.14 -3.61
CA GLY A 670 16.96 -4.94 -3.34
C GLY A 670 18.39 -5.37 -3.02
N LEU A 671 19.38 -4.87 -3.78
CA LEU A 671 20.80 -5.23 -3.64
C LEU A 671 21.66 -3.97 -3.71
N VAL A 672 22.58 -3.84 -2.75
CA VAL A 672 23.64 -2.82 -2.75
C VAL A 672 24.96 -3.45 -2.29
N CYS A 673 26.09 -2.82 -2.65
CA CYS A 673 27.43 -3.20 -2.24
C CYS A 673 28.04 -2.06 -1.41
N ASP A 674 28.51 -2.36 -0.20
CA ASP A 674 29.12 -1.37 0.68
C ASP A 674 30.64 -1.20 0.44
N GLN A 675 31.27 -0.33 1.22
CA GLN A 675 32.68 0.01 1.09
C GLN A 675 33.63 -1.16 1.38
N ASP A 676 33.17 -2.19 2.10
CA ASP A 676 33.94 -3.39 2.42
C ASP A 676 33.67 -4.54 1.42
N ASP A 677 33.09 -4.21 0.26
CA ASP A 677 32.62 -5.15 -0.75
C ASP A 677 31.58 -6.18 -0.22
N THR A 678 30.88 -5.84 0.87
CA THR A 678 29.78 -6.67 1.37
C THR A 678 28.52 -6.38 0.56
N LEU A 679 27.92 -7.45 0.05
CA LEU A 679 26.62 -7.38 -0.61
C LEU A 679 25.50 -7.45 0.42
N HIS A 680 24.63 -6.44 0.42
CA HIS A 680 23.43 -6.38 1.25
C HIS A 680 22.20 -6.65 0.40
N LEU A 681 21.44 -7.66 0.77
CA LEU A 681 20.25 -8.12 0.07
C LEU A 681 19.02 -7.98 0.96
N VAL A 682 17.98 -7.30 0.48
CA VAL A 682 16.65 -7.24 1.10
C VAL A 682 15.58 -7.72 0.12
N PHE A 683 14.60 -8.46 0.60
CA PHE A 683 13.55 -9.08 -0.23
C PHE A 683 12.29 -9.44 0.55
N ARG A 684 11.20 -9.71 -0.17
CA ARG A 684 10.01 -10.33 0.41
C ARG A 684 10.24 -11.84 0.54
N LEU A 685 10.05 -12.38 1.74
CA LEU A 685 10.06 -13.81 2.02
C LEU A 685 8.66 -14.28 2.46
N TRP A 686 8.19 -15.41 1.90
CA TRP A 686 6.98 -16.07 2.38
C TRP A 686 7.27 -17.01 3.54
N MET A 687 6.54 -16.84 4.64
CA MET A 687 6.57 -17.71 5.81
C MET A 687 5.30 -18.58 5.87
N ARG A 688 5.46 -19.85 6.26
CA ARG A 688 4.42 -20.89 6.35
C ARG A 688 4.66 -21.80 7.57
N ASP A 689 4.96 -21.20 8.72
CA ASP A 689 5.38 -21.94 9.92
C ASP A 689 4.25 -22.20 10.92
N GLY A 690 3.05 -21.64 10.71
CA GLY A 690 1.91 -21.75 11.63
C GLY A 690 2.12 -21.06 12.99
N LYS A 691 3.23 -20.33 13.18
CA LYS A 691 3.58 -19.72 14.49
C LYS A 691 2.90 -18.39 14.71
N ARG A 692 2.75 -17.58 13.65
CA ARG A 692 2.18 -16.23 13.72
C ARG A 692 0.67 -16.21 13.45
N PHE A 693 0.21 -17.08 12.55
CA PHE A 693 -1.19 -17.22 12.20
C PHE A 693 -1.56 -18.71 12.25
N PRO A 694 -2.78 -19.06 12.71
CA PRO A 694 -3.20 -20.46 12.83
C PRO A 694 -3.12 -21.27 11.53
N ALA A 695 -3.30 -20.60 10.39
CA ALA A 695 -3.18 -21.19 9.06
C ALA A 695 -2.77 -20.13 8.02
N GLY A 696 -2.51 -20.59 6.80
CA GLY A 696 -2.12 -19.74 5.68
C GLY A 696 -0.62 -19.39 5.65
N HIS A 697 -0.32 -18.26 5.03
CA HIS A 697 1.05 -17.78 4.82
C HIS A 697 1.11 -16.28 5.10
N PHE A 698 2.29 -15.73 5.32
CA PHE A 698 2.45 -14.27 5.48
C PHE A 698 3.80 -13.80 4.95
N ALA A 699 3.86 -12.55 4.51
CA ALA A 699 5.09 -11.95 4.02
C ALA A 699 5.93 -11.42 5.18
N THR A 700 7.24 -11.55 5.06
CA THR A 700 8.22 -10.76 5.81
C THR A 700 9.08 -9.97 4.85
N LEU A 701 9.53 -8.80 5.29
CA LEU A 701 10.67 -8.13 4.67
C LEU A 701 11.92 -8.69 5.35
N SER A 702 12.76 -9.40 4.62
CA SER A 702 13.91 -10.12 5.17
C SER A 702 15.21 -9.66 4.52
N ARG A 703 16.32 -9.84 5.24
CA ARG A 703 17.66 -9.57 4.73
C ARG A 703 18.55 -10.80 4.69
N MET A 704 19.53 -10.74 3.82
CA MET A 704 20.72 -11.60 3.78
C MET A 704 21.92 -10.70 3.44
N SER A 705 23.13 -11.18 3.73
CA SER A 705 24.37 -10.51 3.35
C SER A 705 25.38 -11.53 2.84
N LYS A 706 26.32 -11.05 2.03
CA LYS A 706 27.46 -11.83 1.57
C LYS A 706 28.71 -10.97 1.71
N LEU A 707 29.54 -11.31 2.67
CA LEU A 707 30.85 -10.68 2.83
C LEU A 707 31.74 -11.10 1.65
N ALA A 708 32.74 -10.28 1.33
CA ALA A 708 33.71 -10.60 0.29
C ALA A 708 34.36 -11.97 0.54
N GLY A 709 34.30 -12.88 -0.43
CA GLY A 709 34.84 -14.24 -0.32
C GLY A 709 33.97 -15.26 0.43
N GLU A 710 33.04 -14.81 1.29
CA GLU A 710 32.25 -15.67 2.17
C GLU A 710 30.92 -16.16 1.55
N PRO A 711 30.27 -17.22 2.05
CA PRO A 711 28.92 -17.60 1.61
C PRO A 711 27.86 -16.57 2.04
N TRP A 712 26.66 -16.70 1.48
CA TRP A 712 25.49 -15.92 1.92
C TRP A 712 25.08 -16.31 3.35
N SER A 713 24.72 -15.32 4.16
CA SER A 713 24.18 -15.53 5.51
C SER A 713 22.76 -16.13 5.47
N LYS A 714 22.28 -16.66 6.60
CA LYS A 714 20.88 -17.12 6.74
C LYS A 714 19.93 -15.91 6.65
N PRO A 715 18.68 -16.10 6.15
CA PRO A 715 17.71 -15.02 6.10
C PRO A 715 17.29 -14.58 7.51
N THR A 716 17.28 -13.26 7.74
CA THR A 716 16.79 -12.66 8.99
C THR A 716 15.64 -11.69 8.69
N PRO A 717 14.43 -11.90 9.25
CA PRO A 717 13.33 -10.94 9.11
C PRO A 717 13.69 -9.57 9.71
N LEU A 718 13.31 -8.50 8.99
CA LEU A 718 13.37 -7.11 9.43
C LEU A 718 11.99 -6.58 9.79
N VAL A 719 10.94 -6.93 9.02
CA VAL A 719 9.56 -6.48 9.25
C VAL A 719 8.59 -7.63 9.05
N LEU A 720 7.64 -7.81 9.98
CA LEU A 720 6.59 -8.82 9.92
C LEU A 720 5.25 -8.20 9.53
N ALA A 721 4.50 -8.85 8.64
CA ALA A 721 3.17 -8.40 8.23
C ALA A 721 2.12 -8.55 9.38
N PRO A 722 1.20 -7.57 9.56
CA PRO A 722 0.11 -7.66 10.54
C PRO A 722 -1.01 -8.63 10.14
N PHE A 723 -1.07 -9.05 8.88
CA PHE A 723 -2.09 -9.95 8.35
C PHE A 723 -1.46 -11.13 7.60
N SER A 724 -2.18 -12.25 7.58
CA SER A 724 -1.89 -13.40 6.73
C SER A 724 -2.23 -13.10 5.26
N GLU A 725 -2.04 -14.10 4.42
CA GLU A 725 -2.28 -14.10 2.99
C GLU A 725 -1.40 -13.10 2.23
N TYR A 726 -1.79 -12.85 0.98
CA TYR A 726 -1.01 -12.05 0.07
C TYR A 726 -0.82 -10.62 0.58
N SER A 727 0.44 -10.17 0.64
CA SER A 727 0.88 -8.85 1.03
C SER A 727 2.19 -8.52 0.33
N ILE A 728 2.50 -7.23 0.26
CA ILE A 728 3.70 -6.69 -0.37
C ILE A 728 4.29 -5.65 0.56
N PHE A 729 5.61 -5.66 0.68
CA PHE A 729 6.36 -4.51 1.15
C PHE A 729 6.86 -3.76 -0.07
N TYR A 730 6.41 -2.52 -0.32
CA TYR A 730 6.90 -1.69 -1.43
C TYR A 730 8.32 -1.17 -1.18
N HIS A 731 9.21 -2.07 -0.74
CA HIS A 731 10.52 -1.75 -0.21
C HIS A 731 11.49 -1.30 -1.30
N ARG A 732 12.49 -0.55 -0.89
CA ARG A 732 13.59 -0.01 -1.70
C ARG A 732 14.83 0.02 -0.83
N LEU A 733 15.89 -0.64 -1.29
CA LEU A 733 17.19 -0.62 -0.64
C LEU A 733 18.10 0.33 -1.40
N THR A 734 18.65 1.32 -0.71
CA THR A 734 19.68 2.24 -1.22
C THR A 734 20.86 2.24 -0.26
N ILE A 735 21.95 2.87 -0.66
CA ILE A 735 23.16 3.02 0.16
C ILE A 735 23.67 4.45 0.01
N ASP A 736 24.20 5.00 1.10
CA ASP A 736 24.84 6.32 1.06
C ASP A 736 26.33 6.20 0.68
N ARG A 737 27.01 7.34 0.52
CA ARG A 737 28.43 7.38 0.13
C ARG A 737 29.37 6.83 1.22
N LYS A 738 28.88 6.69 2.45
CA LYS A 738 29.61 6.12 3.59
C LYS A 738 29.42 4.61 3.72
N GLY A 739 28.63 3.97 2.85
CA GLY A 739 28.38 2.53 2.91
C GLY A 739 27.26 2.13 3.86
N ARG A 740 26.45 3.08 4.37
CA ARG A 740 25.31 2.79 5.24
C ARG A 740 24.09 2.44 4.38
N PRO A 741 23.49 1.24 4.53
CA PRO A 741 22.29 0.88 3.79
C PRO A 741 21.03 1.54 4.40
N PHE A 742 20.16 2.03 3.52
CA PHE A 742 18.87 2.64 3.83
C PHE A 742 17.74 1.83 3.19
N LEU A 743 16.73 1.50 3.99
CA LEU A 743 15.57 0.70 3.59
C LEU A 743 14.28 1.50 3.76
N SER A 744 13.74 1.97 2.63
CA SER A 744 12.41 2.57 2.59
C SER A 744 11.37 1.50 2.33
N TYR A 745 10.26 1.44 3.07
CA TYR A 745 9.21 0.43 2.86
C TYR A 745 7.81 0.94 3.23
N ASP A 746 6.78 0.35 2.63
CA ASP A 746 5.36 0.50 3.00
C ASP A 746 4.70 -0.88 2.91
N TYR A 747 3.76 -1.17 3.80
CA TYR A 747 3.01 -2.42 3.85
C TYR A 747 1.64 -2.32 3.16
N TRP A 748 1.42 -3.23 2.21
CA TRP A 748 0.16 -3.44 1.53
C TRP A 748 -0.36 -4.86 1.76
N SER A 749 -1.66 -5.02 2.03
CA SER A 749 -2.31 -6.30 2.30
C SER A 749 -3.41 -6.62 1.28
N THR A 750 -3.66 -7.88 0.96
CA THR A 750 -4.77 -8.30 0.12
C THR A 750 -6.13 -7.84 0.65
N PHE A 751 -6.31 -7.79 1.97
CA PHE A 751 -7.59 -7.49 2.63
C PHE A 751 -8.03 -6.05 2.32
N HIS A 752 -9.08 -5.93 1.50
CA HIS A 752 -9.54 -4.65 0.96
C HIS A 752 -10.10 -3.75 2.05
N PHE A 753 -10.91 -4.27 2.98
CA PHE A 753 -11.45 -3.51 4.11
C PHE A 753 -10.34 -2.74 4.85
N TYR A 754 -9.28 -3.42 5.30
CA TYR A 754 -8.12 -2.79 5.93
C TYR A 754 -7.44 -1.75 5.04
N ARG A 755 -7.17 -2.07 3.76
CA ARG A 755 -6.52 -1.12 2.84
C ARG A 755 -7.35 0.15 2.60
N ARG A 756 -8.66 -0.02 2.47
CA ARG A 756 -9.63 1.03 2.22
C ARG A 756 -9.95 1.81 3.49
N ASP A 757 -9.76 1.24 4.66
CA ASP A 757 -9.96 1.96 5.90
C ASP A 757 -8.74 2.78 6.30
N HIS A 758 -7.56 2.15 6.36
CA HIS A 758 -6.34 2.72 6.95
C HIS A 758 -5.64 3.72 6.01
N GLN A 759 -6.30 4.81 5.65
CA GLN A 759 -5.78 5.80 4.69
C GLN A 759 -4.56 6.56 5.23
N GLY A 760 -3.60 6.85 4.35
CA GLY A 760 -2.43 7.68 4.62
C GLY A 760 -1.18 7.11 3.99
N GLY A 761 -0.11 7.93 3.90
CA GLY A 761 1.23 7.43 3.61
C GLY A 761 1.75 6.64 4.80
N ARG A 762 2.16 5.39 4.59
CA ARG A 762 2.69 4.49 5.63
C ARG A 762 4.14 4.09 5.35
N ARG A 763 4.79 4.86 4.49
CA ARG A 763 6.18 4.62 4.12
C ARG A 763 7.06 5.03 5.29
N ALA A 764 7.97 4.15 5.68
CA ALA A 764 8.97 4.40 6.71
C ALA A 764 10.37 4.24 6.15
N LEU A 765 11.36 4.82 6.83
CA LEU A 765 12.77 4.69 6.50
C LEU A 765 13.52 4.07 7.69
N MET A 766 14.16 2.93 7.43
CA MET A 766 15.15 2.35 8.33
C MET A 766 16.54 2.51 7.73
N PHE A 767 17.56 2.50 8.56
CA PHE A 767 18.94 2.43 8.11
C PHE A 767 19.79 1.58 9.05
N SER A 768 20.97 1.21 8.59
CA SER A 768 21.99 0.58 9.42
C SER A 768 23.23 1.46 9.52
N PRO A 769 23.67 1.81 10.73
CA PRO A 769 24.91 2.58 10.92
C PRO A 769 26.18 1.72 10.77
N ASN A 770 26.07 0.39 10.73
CA ASN A 770 27.21 -0.53 10.90
C ASN A 770 27.15 -1.74 9.94
N ALA A 771 27.04 -1.49 8.64
CA ALA A 771 27.05 -2.52 7.58
C ALA A 771 25.96 -3.59 7.78
N ALA A 772 24.72 -3.15 7.98
CA ALA A 772 23.53 -3.97 8.21
C ALA A 772 23.56 -4.84 9.48
N LYS A 773 24.53 -4.69 10.40
CA LYS A 773 24.59 -5.50 11.64
C LYS A 773 23.41 -5.18 12.57
N THR A 774 23.13 -3.90 12.79
CA THR A 774 21.96 -3.40 13.50
C THR A 774 21.14 -2.46 12.63
N TRP A 775 19.89 -2.21 13.02
CA TRP A 775 18.96 -1.35 12.29
C TRP A 775 18.28 -0.37 13.23
N LYS A 776 17.87 0.77 12.70
CA LYS A 776 17.11 1.81 13.40
C LYS A 776 16.13 2.49 12.43
N LEU A 777 15.03 3.06 12.94
CA LEU A 777 14.19 3.98 12.18
C LEU A 777 14.89 5.35 12.06
N ALA A 778 15.16 5.81 10.83
CA ALA A 778 16.03 6.96 10.61
C ALA A 778 15.42 8.27 11.17
N GLY A 779 16.13 8.97 12.04
CA GLY A 779 15.82 10.34 12.45
C GLY A 779 16.42 11.39 11.51
N ALA A 780 16.08 12.66 11.70
CA ALA A 780 16.66 13.75 10.90
C ALA A 780 18.19 13.89 11.11
N GLY A 781 18.68 13.68 12.33
CA GLY A 781 20.11 13.69 12.65
C GLY A 781 20.90 12.60 11.92
N ASP A 782 20.31 11.41 11.78
CA ASP A 782 20.93 10.27 11.08
C ASP A 782 21.15 10.54 9.58
N LEU A 783 20.46 11.54 9.01
CA LEU A 783 20.57 11.95 7.61
C LEU A 783 21.51 13.15 7.40
N ALA A 784 21.83 13.89 8.46
CA ALA A 784 22.68 15.08 8.41
C ALA A 784 24.17 14.74 8.58
N GLU A 785 24.45 13.62 9.23
CA GLU A 785 25.80 13.05 9.39
C GLU A 785 26.25 12.35 8.11
#